data_AF-A0A1F4X9Q8-F1
#
_entry.id   AF-A0A1F4X9Q8-F1
#
_cell.length_a   1.000
_cell.length_b   1.000
_cell.length_c   1.000
_cell.angle_alpha   90.00
_cell.angle_beta   90.00
_cell.angle_gamma   90.00
#
_symmetry.space_group_name_H-M   'P 1'
#
loop_
_entity.id
_entity.type
_entity.pdbx_description
1 polymer ?
#
loop_
_entity_poly.entity_id
_entity_poly.type
_entity_poly.pdbx_seq_one_letter_code
_entity_poly.pdbx_strand_id
1 'polypeptide(L)'
;MLFPLHDNKSEYSNPEFQAFKKKFQRHKFSKQFGRLAEHILTMFSDMVFCDSILQKSDTTIAFLRKNVPTIIQEDVMDEFKSPEELDQQQKYEEKLSQEIAARVLSISALKLFDWQSGWMTPVAAGKSFFMPAWGFGESSEIHETVIDPSKMKDILFKTQTDLGDVIVSGYGSNQITGSPALVIDLGGNDLYELSYDSTHSVQVIIDLGGDDVYKAQTDFALASGFFGAGILIDEEGDDTYLGKNFSLGSGLFGVGILIDKKGNDKYFGDTYTQGAGGWGIGILEDSEGSDSYNGALFSQGFGFVAGCGFLFDQSGNDNYFAGGKYKDILRYKDHYLSLSQGFAYGIRPYMSGGIGLLFDCAGNDTYNADIFAQGTSYWWGWGGLYDKEGNDYYSCYQYAQGCGTHMTLGTLVDAAGDDIYRVNGVGQGCGHDYSAGILFDKGGNDNYYANGLSQGAGNANGFGILIDRAGDDGYYVKDKSNTQGYGNPRREFGSIGLFLDLKGKDSYFGNGSEGSWWSTGSKWGCGLDLKERDLAEYLIEPETITTTERYLKALNLPALHMADWDKVIKFVNQPENESLKVLVDSLFIQATAINVEHADKVEPAKKTLREMKENSVAYLVKKLNSRDAREIQTLVDILGKMPEATLPVAALLGDLRNEDNWRVRNACRVLGELKDTAAVPYLIDVLNHPDYQVRGYALTAIGNTKDNSAFNWVALALADSVEVVRKSSVYALGELQNERGVDYLIYALDDPHYSVRMAAVEGLGKIGEKAVKQLESEFNNSHSPDKKLLCISALGKTKSEEASEFLWRIYGEQDWRGKGVIVEALGESDNVKNMVRLNSLKEKERHPYLVGKLEQMLAKYKTSK
;
A
#
# COMPACT_ATOMS: atom_id res chain seq x y z
N MET A 1 49.75 -0.94 1.58
CA MET A 1 51.04 -0.99 2.30
C MET A 1 50.91 -2.05 3.40
N LEU A 2 51.70 -3.13 3.26
CA LEU A 2 52.43 -3.90 4.30
C LEU A 2 51.60 -4.47 5.48
N PHE A 3 51.55 -5.77 5.83
CA PHE A 3 52.46 -6.92 5.65
C PHE A 3 51.70 -8.26 5.94
N PRO A 4 52.30 -9.46 5.78
CA PRO A 4 51.66 -10.73 5.44
C PRO A 4 51.42 -11.63 6.66
N LEU A 5 50.46 -12.56 6.57
CA LEU A 5 50.34 -13.66 7.52
C LEU A 5 51.17 -14.84 7.02
N HIS A 6 52.20 -15.20 7.79
CA HIS A 6 52.79 -16.52 7.76
C HIS A 6 51.98 -17.44 8.69
N ASP A 7 51.76 -18.67 8.21
CA ASP A 7 51.23 -19.84 8.90
C ASP A 7 51.64 -19.95 10.38
N ASN A 8 50.66 -20.19 11.25
CA ASN A 8 50.74 -21.33 12.17
C ASN A 8 49.39 -21.68 12.83
N LYS A 9 49.16 -23.00 12.92
CA LYS A 9 48.03 -23.67 13.55
C LYS A 9 47.99 -23.37 15.06
N SER A 10 47.30 -22.30 15.47
CA SER A 10 46.81 -22.12 16.85
C SER A 10 45.76 -21.00 16.96
N GLU A 11 44.60 -21.14 16.32
CA GLU A 11 43.49 -20.18 16.50
C GLU A 11 42.14 -20.88 16.73
N TYR A 12 42.04 -21.69 17.79
CA TYR A 12 40.73 -21.96 18.42
C TYR A 12 40.47 -21.05 19.63
N SER A 13 41.36 -20.08 19.90
CA SER A 13 41.30 -19.16 21.03
C SER A 13 41.29 -17.68 20.63
N ASN A 14 41.03 -17.35 19.35
CA ASN A 14 41.01 -15.96 18.88
C ASN A 14 39.79 -15.19 19.48
N PRO A 15 40.02 -14.14 20.30
CA PRO A 15 38.95 -13.37 20.93
C PRO A 15 38.04 -12.64 19.92
N GLU A 16 38.54 -12.28 18.74
CA GLU A 16 37.76 -11.62 17.68
C GLU A 16 36.81 -12.60 16.98
N PHE A 17 37.24 -13.86 16.80
CA PHE A 17 36.40 -14.96 16.30
C PHE A 17 35.30 -15.34 17.32
N GLN A 18 35.64 -15.37 18.61
CA GLN A 18 34.65 -15.57 19.67
C GLN A 18 33.71 -14.36 19.82
N ALA A 19 34.18 -13.14 19.57
CA ALA A 19 33.36 -11.93 19.54
C ALA A 19 32.44 -11.86 18.31
N PHE A 20 32.88 -12.33 17.15
CA PHE A 20 32.06 -12.48 15.94
C PHE A 20 30.97 -13.53 16.14
N LYS A 21 31.32 -14.72 16.67
CA LYS A 21 30.35 -15.77 17.04
C LYS A 21 29.35 -15.27 18.11
N LYS A 22 29.83 -14.54 19.13
CA LYS A 22 28.95 -13.86 20.11
C LYS A 22 28.11 -12.75 19.49
N LYS A 23 28.58 -12.05 18.45
CA LYS A 23 27.81 -11.00 17.75
C LYS A 23 26.73 -11.60 16.86
N PHE A 24 27.07 -12.64 16.10
CA PHE A 24 26.16 -13.40 15.24
C PHE A 24 25.05 -14.08 16.07
N GLN A 25 25.40 -14.68 17.21
CA GLN A 25 24.43 -15.28 18.15
C GLN A 25 23.65 -14.25 19.01
N ARG A 26 24.10 -12.97 19.11
CA ARG A 26 23.45 -11.94 19.95
C ARG A 26 22.68 -10.85 19.18
N HIS A 27 22.70 -10.83 17.85
CA HIS A 27 22.10 -9.73 17.10
C HIS A 27 20.82 -10.11 16.35
N LYS A 28 19.90 -9.14 16.36
CA LYS A 28 18.60 -9.03 15.69
C LYS A 28 18.62 -9.24 14.15
N PHE A 29 19.66 -9.82 13.59
CA PHE A 29 19.85 -9.96 12.14
C PHE A 29 18.81 -10.91 11.54
N SER A 30 18.49 -12.04 12.19
CA SER A 30 17.38 -12.92 11.77
C SER A 30 16.01 -12.24 11.86
N LYS A 31 15.76 -11.41 12.88
CA LYS A 31 14.52 -10.62 13.02
C LYS A 31 14.41 -9.47 12.02
N GLN A 32 15.52 -8.87 11.59
CA GLN A 32 15.52 -7.82 10.57
C GLN A 32 15.38 -8.42 9.17
N PHE A 33 15.91 -9.62 8.95
CA PHE A 33 15.78 -10.35 7.69
C PHE A 33 14.39 -10.96 7.52
N GLY A 34 13.84 -11.59 8.57
CA GLY A 34 12.44 -12.02 8.62
C GLY A 34 11.46 -10.85 8.42
N ARG A 35 11.77 -9.65 8.93
CA ARG A 35 10.97 -8.43 8.68
C ARG A 35 11.06 -7.89 7.25
N LEU A 36 12.19 -8.12 6.56
CA LEU A 36 12.37 -7.74 5.15
C LEU A 36 11.60 -8.72 4.26
N ALA A 37 11.70 -10.02 4.53
CA ALA A 37 10.87 -11.05 3.91
C ALA A 37 9.38 -10.79 4.19
N GLU A 38 8.99 -10.50 5.44
CA GLU A 38 7.62 -10.09 5.80
C GLU A 38 7.20 -8.81 5.07
N HIS A 39 8.05 -7.78 4.91
CA HIS A 39 7.68 -6.58 4.13
C HIS A 39 7.51 -6.86 2.64
N ILE A 40 8.37 -7.71 2.07
CA ILE A 40 8.27 -8.14 0.66
C ILE A 40 6.98 -8.97 0.49
N LEU A 41 6.69 -9.89 1.41
CA LEU A 41 5.45 -10.67 1.46
C LEU A 41 4.21 -9.80 1.71
N THR A 42 4.29 -8.80 2.59
CA THR A 42 3.20 -7.83 2.84
C THR A 42 2.97 -6.99 1.59
N MET A 43 4.03 -6.62 0.87
CA MET A 43 3.88 -5.93 -0.42
C MET A 43 3.23 -6.81 -1.49
N PHE A 44 3.53 -8.12 -1.50
CA PHE A 44 2.89 -9.07 -2.41
C PHE A 44 1.45 -9.41 -2.01
N SER A 45 1.12 -9.45 -0.70
CA SER A 45 -0.23 -9.71 -0.20
C SER A 45 -1.15 -8.48 -0.19
N ASP A 46 -0.59 -7.27 -0.08
CA ASP A 46 -1.34 -6.00 -0.03
C ASP A 46 -1.57 -5.38 -1.42
N MET A 47 -1.41 -6.13 -2.52
CA MET A 47 -1.74 -5.69 -3.88
C MET A 47 -3.26 -5.60 -4.13
N VAL A 48 -3.96 -4.86 -3.26
CA VAL A 48 -5.39 -4.45 -3.27
C VAL A 48 -5.83 -3.78 -4.59
N PHE A 49 -4.89 -3.47 -5.48
CA PHE A 49 -5.12 -2.83 -6.76
C PHE A 49 -5.93 -3.71 -7.72
N CYS A 50 -5.56 -4.99 -7.88
CA CYS A 50 -6.22 -5.92 -8.80
C CYS A 50 -7.65 -6.21 -8.34
N ASP A 51 -7.87 -6.56 -7.06
CA ASP A 51 -9.21 -6.78 -6.49
C ASP A 51 -10.19 -5.63 -6.77
N SER A 52 -9.70 -4.38 -6.74
CA SER A 52 -10.54 -3.20 -6.97
C SER A 52 -10.91 -2.97 -8.44
N ILE A 53 -10.07 -3.44 -9.37
CA ILE A 53 -10.34 -3.42 -10.82
C ILE A 53 -11.29 -4.57 -11.16
N LEU A 54 -11.04 -5.75 -10.59
CA LEU A 54 -11.82 -6.96 -10.79
C LEU A 54 -13.25 -6.82 -10.30
N GLN A 55 -13.46 -6.28 -9.09
CA GLN A 55 -14.81 -6.02 -8.59
C GLN A 55 -15.60 -5.04 -9.48
N LYS A 56 -14.90 -4.11 -10.14
CA LYS A 56 -15.54 -3.15 -11.07
C LYS A 56 -15.79 -3.75 -12.45
N SER A 57 -14.92 -4.63 -12.93
CA SER A 57 -15.18 -5.39 -14.16
C SER A 57 -16.40 -6.28 -13.96
N ASP A 58 -16.44 -7.10 -12.90
CA ASP A 58 -17.53 -8.07 -12.69
C ASP A 58 -18.90 -7.41 -12.61
N THR A 59 -19.00 -6.29 -11.88
CA THR A 59 -20.24 -5.51 -11.76
C THR A 59 -20.66 -4.84 -13.08
N THR A 60 -19.69 -4.49 -13.92
CA THR A 60 -19.95 -3.92 -15.25
C THR A 60 -20.33 -5.00 -16.25
N ILE A 61 -19.65 -6.14 -16.25
CA ILE A 61 -19.94 -7.28 -17.13
C ILE A 61 -21.32 -7.87 -16.84
N ALA A 62 -21.66 -8.08 -15.56
CA ALA A 62 -23.00 -8.52 -15.17
C ALA A 62 -24.10 -7.54 -15.64
N PHE A 63 -23.79 -6.24 -15.65
CA PHE A 63 -24.67 -5.22 -16.21
C PHE A 63 -24.77 -5.30 -17.74
N LEU A 64 -23.65 -5.49 -18.46
CA LEU A 64 -23.66 -5.61 -19.93
C LEU A 64 -24.42 -6.84 -20.40
N ARG A 65 -24.13 -8.03 -19.83
CA ARG A 65 -24.83 -9.30 -20.13
C ARG A 65 -26.35 -9.16 -19.98
N LYS A 66 -26.82 -8.44 -18.96
CA LYS A 66 -28.25 -8.23 -18.70
C LYS A 66 -28.90 -7.21 -19.64
N ASN A 67 -28.25 -6.08 -19.88
CA ASN A 67 -28.92 -4.90 -20.45
C ASN A 67 -28.71 -4.76 -21.95
N VAL A 68 -27.55 -5.12 -22.50
CA VAL A 68 -27.23 -4.91 -23.93
C VAL A 68 -28.17 -5.71 -24.86
N PRO A 69 -28.43 -7.01 -24.65
CA PRO A 69 -29.33 -7.76 -25.53
C PRO A 69 -30.79 -7.27 -25.47
N THR A 70 -31.24 -6.81 -24.29
CA THR A 70 -32.62 -6.32 -24.10
C THR A 70 -32.90 -5.09 -24.95
N ILE A 71 -31.95 -4.14 -25.02
CA ILE A 71 -32.05 -2.92 -25.84
C ILE A 71 -32.20 -3.28 -27.32
N ILE A 72 -31.31 -4.15 -27.82
CA ILE A 72 -31.25 -4.51 -29.23
C ILE A 72 -32.53 -5.25 -29.65
N GLN A 73 -33.09 -6.09 -28.78
CA GLN A 73 -34.32 -6.83 -29.07
C GLN A 73 -35.56 -5.92 -29.06
N GLU A 74 -35.58 -4.86 -28.25
CA GLU A 74 -36.69 -3.89 -28.19
C GLU A 74 -36.77 -3.00 -29.44
N ASP A 75 -35.63 -2.69 -30.08
CA ASP A 75 -35.52 -1.97 -31.36
C ASP A 75 -36.12 -2.76 -32.54
N VAL A 76 -36.06 -4.09 -32.51
CA VAL A 76 -36.61 -4.96 -33.58
C VAL A 76 -38.16 -5.02 -33.54
N MET A 77 -38.78 -4.53 -32.46
CA MET A 77 -40.24 -4.57 -32.22
C MET A 77 -40.93 -3.21 -32.42
N ASP A 78 -40.24 -2.22 -32.99
CA ASP A 78 -40.71 -0.84 -33.15
C ASP A 78 -41.93 -0.65 -34.07
N GLU A 79 -42.28 -1.63 -34.91
CA GLU A 79 -43.41 -1.53 -35.84
C GLU A 79 -44.80 -1.40 -35.16
N PHE A 80 -44.89 -1.53 -33.82
CA PHE A 80 -46.15 -1.54 -33.08
C PHE A 80 -46.30 -0.46 -31.99
N LYS A 81 -45.35 0.48 -31.85
CA LYS A 81 -45.35 1.49 -30.77
C LYS A 81 -45.89 2.85 -31.21
N SER A 82 -46.58 3.56 -30.31
CA SER A 82 -47.09 4.92 -30.54
C SER A 82 -45.97 5.98 -30.45
N PRO A 83 -46.15 7.20 -30.99
CA PRO A 83 -45.12 8.25 -30.93
C PRO A 83 -44.69 8.65 -29.52
N GLU A 84 -45.59 8.56 -28.54
CA GLU A 84 -45.30 8.86 -27.13
C GLU A 84 -44.49 7.74 -26.46
N GLU A 85 -44.73 6.48 -26.86
CA GLU A 85 -43.94 5.32 -26.40
C GLU A 85 -42.54 5.34 -27.01
N LEU A 86 -42.39 5.73 -28.28
CA LEU A 86 -41.11 5.90 -28.95
C LEU A 86 -40.25 7.01 -28.32
N ASP A 87 -40.84 8.16 -27.94
CA ASP A 87 -40.10 9.25 -27.25
C ASP A 87 -39.66 8.85 -25.83
N GLN A 88 -40.45 8.04 -25.12
CA GLN A 88 -40.08 7.49 -23.81
C GLN A 88 -38.96 6.47 -23.93
N GLN A 89 -39.03 5.60 -24.93
CA GLN A 89 -38.01 4.60 -25.24
C GLN A 89 -36.69 5.27 -25.66
N GLN A 90 -36.73 6.27 -26.55
CA GLN A 90 -35.53 6.99 -26.98
C GLN A 90 -34.81 7.67 -25.80
N LYS A 91 -35.56 8.29 -24.87
CA LYS A 91 -34.99 8.86 -23.64
C LYS A 91 -34.41 7.80 -22.71
N TYR A 92 -35.00 6.61 -22.69
CA TYR A 92 -34.50 5.47 -21.92
C TYR A 92 -33.18 4.94 -22.51
N GLU A 93 -33.13 4.72 -23.82
CA GLU A 93 -31.93 4.29 -24.57
C GLU A 93 -30.78 5.29 -24.46
N GLU A 94 -31.06 6.60 -24.56
CA GLU A 94 -30.05 7.65 -24.36
C GLU A 94 -29.45 7.60 -22.96
N LYS A 95 -30.28 7.43 -21.93
CA LYS A 95 -29.83 7.34 -20.53
C LYS A 95 -29.00 6.08 -20.29
N LEU A 96 -29.44 4.95 -20.83
CA LEU A 96 -28.76 3.66 -20.67
C LEU A 96 -27.45 3.61 -21.44
N SER A 97 -27.40 4.18 -22.64
CA SER A 97 -26.18 4.34 -23.44
C SER A 97 -25.13 5.20 -22.72
N GLN A 98 -25.56 6.29 -22.07
CA GLN A 98 -24.68 7.09 -21.21
C GLN A 98 -24.16 6.30 -20.01
N GLU A 99 -24.98 5.41 -19.44
CA GLU A 99 -24.57 4.55 -18.33
C GLU A 99 -23.57 3.47 -18.76
N ILE A 100 -23.80 2.82 -19.90
CA ILE A 100 -22.84 1.86 -20.52
C ILE A 100 -21.51 2.56 -20.76
N ALA A 101 -21.52 3.72 -21.43
CA ALA A 101 -20.30 4.48 -21.71
C ALA A 101 -19.57 4.88 -20.41
N ALA A 102 -20.30 5.34 -19.39
CA ALA A 102 -19.71 5.71 -18.11
C ALA A 102 -19.08 4.52 -17.36
N ARG A 103 -19.70 3.33 -17.42
CA ARG A 103 -19.22 2.10 -16.78
C ARG A 103 -17.99 1.54 -17.48
N VAL A 104 -18.01 1.44 -18.82
CA VAL A 104 -16.84 1.02 -19.62
C VAL A 104 -15.66 1.98 -19.39
N LEU A 105 -15.91 3.30 -19.39
CA LEU A 105 -14.88 4.29 -19.05
C LEU A 105 -14.42 4.23 -17.58
N SER A 106 -15.20 3.65 -16.67
CA SER A 106 -14.82 3.49 -15.26
C SER A 106 -13.88 2.31 -15.01
N ILE A 107 -13.88 1.31 -15.91
CA ILE A 107 -12.87 0.24 -15.97
C ILE A 107 -11.54 0.81 -16.46
N SER A 108 -11.58 1.86 -17.30
CA SER A 108 -10.35 2.50 -17.77
C SER A 108 -9.57 3.14 -16.60
N ALA A 109 -8.31 2.72 -16.49
CA ALA A 109 -7.28 3.30 -15.62
C ALA A 109 -7.03 4.82 -15.87
N LEU A 110 -7.71 5.46 -16.82
CA LEU A 110 -7.52 6.86 -17.21
C LEU A 110 -7.81 7.86 -16.07
N LYS A 111 -8.58 7.49 -15.05
CA LYS A 111 -8.77 8.33 -13.84
C LYS A 111 -7.63 8.24 -12.82
N LEU A 112 -6.63 7.38 -13.02
CA LEU A 112 -5.45 7.28 -12.16
C LEU A 112 -4.41 8.37 -12.44
N PHE A 113 -4.56 9.17 -13.49
CA PHE A 113 -3.59 10.17 -13.91
C PHE A 113 -4.14 11.60 -13.78
N ASP A 114 -3.69 12.32 -12.75
CA ASP A 114 -3.69 13.79 -12.77
C ASP A 114 -2.47 14.27 -13.57
N TRP A 115 -2.72 14.65 -14.82
CA TRP A 115 -1.68 15.13 -15.76
C TRP A 115 -1.14 16.54 -15.43
N GLN A 116 -1.54 17.17 -14.31
CA GLN A 116 -1.17 18.57 -14.01
C GLN A 116 0.20 18.77 -13.32
N SER A 117 0.84 17.73 -12.79
CA SER A 117 2.16 17.86 -12.15
C SER A 117 3.20 17.05 -12.90
N GLY A 118 4.08 17.71 -13.67
CA GLY A 118 5.08 17.11 -14.56
C GLY A 118 6.19 16.26 -13.92
N TRP A 119 5.89 15.43 -12.93
CA TRP A 119 6.73 14.39 -12.34
C TRP A 119 5.87 13.17 -12.00
N MET A 120 6.20 12.00 -12.57
CA MET A 120 5.57 10.73 -12.20
C MET A 120 5.95 10.36 -10.76
N THR A 121 5.03 10.57 -9.82
CA THR A 121 5.06 9.91 -8.50
C THR A 121 4.04 8.78 -8.50
N PRO A 122 4.40 7.54 -8.09
CA PRO A 122 3.41 6.56 -7.69
C PRO A 122 2.59 7.18 -6.57
N VAL A 123 1.26 7.17 -6.67
CA VAL A 123 0.40 7.55 -5.55
C VAL A 123 0.56 6.47 -4.48
N ALA A 124 1.53 6.67 -3.59
CA ALA A 124 1.65 5.91 -2.37
C ALA A 124 0.31 6.03 -1.61
N ALA A 125 -0.23 4.87 -1.24
CA ALA A 125 -1.34 4.69 -0.34
C ALA A 125 -1.30 5.70 0.82
N GLY A 126 -2.36 6.51 0.96
CA GLY A 126 -2.41 7.46 2.06
C GLY A 126 -3.32 8.68 1.91
N LYS A 127 -4.38 8.65 1.10
CA LYS A 127 -5.56 9.50 1.31
C LYS A 127 -6.80 8.76 0.84
N SER A 128 -7.68 8.45 1.79
CA SER A 128 -9.06 8.04 1.56
C SER A 128 -9.74 8.98 0.56
N PHE A 129 -9.94 8.50 -0.67
CA PHE A 129 -10.77 9.18 -1.66
C PHE A 129 -12.22 8.78 -1.40
N PHE A 130 -12.89 9.54 -0.53
CA PHE A 130 -14.35 9.57 -0.53
C PHE A 130 -14.79 10.15 -1.89
N MET A 131 -15.27 9.30 -2.79
CA MET A 131 -16.26 9.78 -3.74
C MET A 131 -17.47 10.28 -2.95
N PRO A 132 -18.10 11.41 -3.31
CA PRO A 132 -19.49 11.60 -2.93
C PRO A 132 -20.25 10.42 -3.51
N ALA A 133 -21.02 9.73 -2.68
CA ALA A 133 -22.06 8.83 -3.15
C ALA A 133 -22.99 9.65 -4.06
N TRP A 134 -22.74 9.62 -5.37
CA TRP A 134 -23.81 9.79 -6.33
C TRP A 134 -24.65 8.54 -6.13
N GLY A 135 -25.79 8.69 -5.49
CA GLY A 135 -26.76 7.62 -5.36
C GLY A 135 -27.15 7.17 -6.77
N PHE A 136 -26.52 6.10 -7.24
CA PHE A 136 -27.17 5.24 -8.22
C PHE A 136 -28.34 4.65 -7.47
N GLY A 137 -29.54 5.20 -7.73
CA GLY A 137 -30.77 4.65 -7.20
C GLY A 137 -30.82 3.16 -7.50
N GLU A 138 -31.46 2.41 -6.60
CA GLU A 138 -31.85 1.03 -6.86
C GLU A 138 -32.38 0.94 -8.30
N SER A 139 -31.79 0.02 -9.06
CA SER A 139 -32.22 -0.30 -10.42
C SER A 139 -33.73 -0.41 -10.44
N SER A 140 -34.40 0.46 -11.20
CA SER A 140 -35.81 0.24 -11.54
C SER A 140 -35.91 -1.18 -12.10
N GLU A 141 -36.82 -1.99 -11.54
CA GLU A 141 -37.12 -3.34 -12.02
C GLU A 141 -37.29 -3.31 -13.54
N ILE A 142 -36.30 -3.86 -14.25
CA ILE A 142 -36.38 -4.10 -15.70
C ILE A 142 -37.20 -5.38 -15.84
N HIS A 143 -38.29 -5.30 -16.59
CA HIS A 143 -39.06 -6.49 -16.95
C HIS A 143 -38.13 -7.49 -17.64
N GLU A 144 -38.10 -8.74 -17.16
CA GLU A 144 -37.36 -9.82 -17.82
C GLU A 144 -37.95 -10.09 -19.20
N THR A 145 -37.41 -9.43 -20.21
CA THR A 145 -37.64 -9.78 -21.61
C THR A 145 -36.91 -11.09 -21.88
N VAL A 146 -37.62 -12.11 -22.37
CA VAL A 146 -36.99 -13.40 -22.73
C VAL A 146 -36.12 -13.17 -23.97
N ILE A 147 -34.81 -13.15 -23.76
CA ILE A 147 -33.78 -13.07 -24.80
C ILE A 147 -33.79 -14.39 -25.59
N ASP A 148 -33.86 -14.32 -26.92
CA ASP A 148 -33.73 -15.48 -27.82
C ASP A 148 -32.40 -15.41 -28.58
N PRO A 149 -31.31 -16.01 -28.06
CA PRO A 149 -29.98 -15.97 -28.68
C PRO A 149 -29.95 -16.46 -30.13
N SER A 150 -30.89 -17.32 -30.52
CA SER A 150 -30.94 -17.88 -31.88
C SER A 150 -31.19 -16.85 -32.98
N LYS A 151 -31.69 -15.66 -32.62
CA LYS A 151 -32.03 -14.56 -33.54
C LYS A 151 -31.01 -13.43 -33.59
N MET A 152 -30.01 -13.44 -32.71
CA MET A 152 -28.99 -12.39 -32.58
C MET A 152 -27.62 -12.96 -32.89
N LYS A 153 -27.42 -13.43 -34.13
CA LYS A 153 -26.17 -14.11 -34.54
C LYS A 153 -25.17 -13.21 -35.25
N ASP A 154 -25.66 -12.26 -36.03
CA ASP A 154 -24.82 -11.36 -36.82
C ASP A 154 -24.38 -10.15 -35.97
N ILE A 155 -23.47 -9.34 -36.50
CA ILE A 155 -23.16 -8.01 -35.94
C ILE A 155 -24.45 -7.20 -35.80
N LEU A 156 -24.81 -6.91 -34.56
CA LEU A 156 -26.09 -6.30 -34.19
C LEU A 156 -26.06 -4.79 -34.35
N PHE A 157 -24.92 -4.17 -34.05
CA PHE A 157 -24.74 -2.73 -34.16
C PHE A 157 -23.32 -2.40 -34.59
N LYS A 158 -23.20 -1.44 -35.51
CA LYS A 158 -21.92 -0.87 -35.90
C LYS A 158 -22.08 0.61 -36.25
N THR A 159 -21.27 1.45 -35.62
CA THR A 159 -21.19 2.88 -35.95
C THR A 159 -19.75 3.36 -35.94
N GLN A 160 -19.46 4.43 -36.69
CA GLN A 160 -18.14 5.03 -36.75
C GLN A 160 -18.11 6.29 -35.87
N THR A 161 -17.08 6.42 -35.04
CA THR A 161 -16.84 7.60 -34.20
C THR A 161 -15.48 8.22 -34.52
N ASP A 162 -15.21 9.40 -33.96
CA ASP A 162 -13.89 10.04 -34.03
C ASP A 162 -12.78 9.23 -33.34
N LEU A 163 -13.15 8.24 -32.51
CA LEU A 163 -12.22 7.34 -31.84
C LEU A 163 -12.03 6.01 -32.57
N GLY A 164 -12.82 5.73 -33.61
CA GLY A 164 -12.85 4.46 -34.33
C GLY A 164 -14.24 3.82 -34.31
N ASP A 165 -14.32 2.60 -34.84
CA ASP A 165 -15.59 1.84 -34.90
C ASP A 165 -16.05 1.42 -33.49
N VAL A 166 -17.35 1.55 -33.23
CA VAL A 166 -18.04 0.95 -32.08
C VAL A 166 -18.91 -0.19 -32.60
N ILE A 167 -18.67 -1.40 -32.10
CA ILE A 167 -19.27 -2.63 -32.61
C ILE A 167 -19.93 -3.37 -31.44
N VAL A 168 -21.16 -3.83 -31.66
CA VAL A 168 -21.81 -4.84 -30.81
C VAL A 168 -22.06 -6.07 -31.66
N SER A 169 -21.38 -7.16 -31.30
CA SER A 169 -21.47 -8.46 -31.97
C SER A 169 -22.56 -9.32 -31.31
N GLY A 170 -23.05 -10.32 -32.02
CA GLY A 170 -24.11 -11.23 -31.55
C GLY A 170 -23.54 -12.64 -31.29
N TYR A 171 -24.38 -13.56 -30.80
CA TYR A 171 -24.07 -14.95 -30.40
C TYR A 171 -23.60 -15.92 -31.52
N GLY A 172 -23.24 -15.41 -32.70
CA GLY A 172 -22.81 -16.22 -33.82
C GLY A 172 -21.36 -15.91 -34.17
N SER A 173 -20.67 -16.83 -34.85
CA SER A 173 -19.30 -16.60 -35.29
C SER A 173 -19.20 -15.44 -36.29
N ASN A 174 -18.66 -14.30 -35.87
CA ASN A 174 -18.38 -13.14 -36.70
C ASN A 174 -16.88 -12.92 -36.90
N GLN A 175 -16.56 -11.98 -37.79
CA GLN A 175 -15.18 -11.54 -38.04
C GLN A 175 -15.11 -10.03 -37.84
N ILE A 176 -14.22 -9.61 -36.92
CA ILE A 176 -14.05 -8.22 -36.54
C ILE A 176 -12.65 -7.78 -36.97
N THR A 177 -12.56 -6.80 -37.85
CA THR A 177 -11.29 -6.39 -38.47
C THR A 177 -10.99 -4.92 -38.25
N GLY A 178 -9.70 -4.57 -38.11
CA GLY A 178 -9.23 -3.17 -38.07
C GLY A 178 -8.88 -2.69 -36.68
N SER A 179 -9.07 -1.40 -36.40
CA SER A 179 -8.76 -0.77 -35.11
C SER A 179 -10.04 -0.22 -34.47
N PRO A 180 -11.00 -1.08 -34.04
CA PRO A 180 -12.20 -0.60 -33.38
C PRO A 180 -11.85 0.12 -32.07
N ALA A 181 -12.63 1.15 -31.75
CA ALA A 181 -12.52 1.87 -30.49
C ALA A 181 -13.15 1.07 -29.35
N LEU A 182 -14.30 0.44 -29.61
CA LEU A 182 -15.04 -0.39 -28.67
C LEU A 182 -15.66 -1.58 -29.40
N VAL A 183 -15.47 -2.77 -28.84
CA VAL A 183 -16.22 -3.98 -29.18
C VAL A 183 -16.88 -4.50 -27.92
N ILE A 184 -18.16 -4.80 -28.01
CA ILE A 184 -18.89 -5.62 -27.02
C ILE A 184 -19.38 -6.85 -27.78
N ASP A 185 -18.74 -7.98 -27.53
CA ASP A 185 -19.19 -9.27 -28.05
C ASP A 185 -20.10 -9.94 -27.02
N LEU A 186 -21.22 -10.48 -27.49
CA LEU A 186 -22.17 -11.20 -26.65
C LEU A 186 -21.84 -12.69 -26.60
N GLY A 187 -21.03 -13.17 -27.55
CA GLY A 187 -20.39 -14.47 -27.56
C GLY A 187 -20.44 -15.17 -28.92
N GLY A 188 -19.96 -16.41 -28.97
CA GLY A 188 -19.78 -17.14 -30.23
C GLY A 188 -18.31 -17.24 -30.59
N ASN A 189 -17.95 -18.16 -31.49
CA ASN A 189 -16.55 -18.40 -31.82
C ASN A 189 -16.14 -17.44 -32.95
N ASP A 190 -15.57 -16.30 -32.59
CA ASP A 190 -15.30 -15.16 -33.45
C ASP A 190 -13.81 -15.05 -33.82
N LEU A 191 -13.55 -14.26 -34.87
CA LEU A 191 -12.20 -13.98 -35.36
C LEU A 191 -11.94 -12.48 -35.33
N TYR A 192 -11.04 -12.06 -34.44
CA TYR A 192 -10.61 -10.68 -34.31
C TYR A 192 -9.29 -10.46 -35.05
N GLU A 193 -9.30 -9.74 -36.17
CA GLU A 193 -8.10 -9.33 -36.90
C GLU A 193 -7.78 -7.85 -36.64
N LEU A 194 -7.10 -7.62 -35.52
CA LEU A 194 -6.88 -6.29 -34.95
C LEU A 194 -5.61 -5.62 -35.49
N SER A 195 -5.69 -4.34 -35.78
CA SER A 195 -4.57 -3.48 -36.20
C SER A 195 -4.45 -2.28 -35.26
N TYR A 196 -3.27 -1.69 -35.20
CA TYR A 196 -3.03 -0.43 -34.51
C TYR A 196 -3.18 0.74 -35.47
N ASP A 197 -3.90 1.77 -35.04
CA ASP A 197 -4.00 3.05 -35.73
C ASP A 197 -3.52 4.19 -34.84
N SER A 198 -2.47 4.89 -35.28
CA SER A 198 -1.87 6.01 -34.54
C SER A 198 -2.80 7.21 -34.34
N THR A 199 -3.91 7.32 -35.08
CA THR A 199 -4.89 8.39 -34.84
C THR A 199 -5.90 8.04 -33.74
N HIS A 200 -5.99 6.77 -33.36
CA HIS A 200 -6.95 6.23 -32.41
C HIS A 200 -6.21 5.51 -31.28
N SER A 201 -5.92 6.23 -30.19
CA SER A 201 -5.08 5.69 -29.11
C SER A 201 -5.84 4.87 -28.08
N VAL A 202 -7.13 4.58 -28.31
CA VAL A 202 -7.96 3.80 -27.38
C VAL A 202 -8.62 2.64 -28.13
N GLN A 203 -8.45 1.43 -27.60
CA GLN A 203 -9.14 0.22 -28.05
C GLN A 203 -9.63 -0.54 -26.82
N VAL A 204 -10.92 -0.84 -26.78
CA VAL A 204 -11.54 -1.65 -25.73
C VAL A 204 -12.31 -2.79 -26.38
N ILE A 205 -12.03 -4.02 -25.98
CA ILE A 205 -12.74 -5.22 -26.41
C ILE A 205 -13.26 -5.89 -25.14
N ILE A 206 -14.54 -6.19 -25.13
CA ILE A 206 -15.21 -6.95 -24.08
C ILE A 206 -15.90 -8.11 -24.78
N ASP A 207 -15.36 -9.30 -24.61
CA ASP A 207 -15.97 -10.54 -25.03
C ASP A 207 -16.62 -11.21 -23.82
N LEU A 208 -17.79 -11.79 -24.05
CA LEU A 208 -18.62 -12.41 -23.01
C LEU A 208 -18.65 -13.93 -23.15
N GLY A 209 -18.09 -14.48 -24.23
CA GLY A 209 -17.59 -15.85 -24.29
C GLY A 209 -17.77 -16.58 -25.61
N GLY A 210 -16.97 -17.59 -25.87
CA GLY A 210 -16.84 -18.26 -27.16
C GLY A 210 -15.48 -18.94 -27.22
N ASP A 211 -15.17 -19.75 -28.24
CA ASP A 211 -13.77 -20.15 -28.45
C ASP A 211 -13.20 -19.30 -29.59
N ASP A 212 -12.52 -18.22 -29.21
CA ASP A 212 -12.18 -17.07 -30.02
C ASP A 212 -10.74 -17.07 -30.49
N VAL A 213 -10.51 -16.38 -31.62
CA VAL A 213 -9.16 -16.16 -32.14
C VAL A 213 -8.88 -14.67 -32.26
N TYR A 214 -8.03 -14.17 -31.37
CA TYR A 214 -7.56 -12.80 -31.39
C TYR A 214 -6.22 -12.67 -32.08
N LYS A 215 -6.16 -11.93 -33.18
CA LYS A 215 -4.98 -11.90 -34.06
C LYS A 215 -4.54 -10.48 -34.37
N ALA A 216 -3.35 -10.14 -33.88
CA ALA A 216 -2.67 -8.89 -34.20
C ALA A 216 -2.13 -8.91 -35.65
N GLN A 217 -2.67 -8.04 -36.50
CA GLN A 217 -2.21 -7.82 -37.87
C GLN A 217 -1.00 -6.89 -37.93
N THR A 218 -0.84 -6.00 -36.94
CA THR A 218 0.31 -5.09 -36.80
C THR A 218 0.92 -5.20 -35.40
N ASP A 219 2.12 -4.64 -35.22
CA ASP A 219 2.63 -4.36 -33.88
C ASP A 219 1.72 -3.33 -33.17
N PHE A 220 1.79 -3.23 -31.84
CA PHE A 220 1.00 -2.31 -31.01
C PHE A 220 -0.51 -2.58 -30.98
N ALA A 221 -0.98 -3.67 -31.61
CA ALA A 221 -2.37 -4.12 -31.56
C ALA A 221 -2.57 -5.14 -30.41
N LEU A 222 -3.83 -5.50 -30.17
CA LEU A 222 -4.25 -6.53 -29.22
C LEU A 222 -3.88 -6.18 -27.77
N ALA A 223 -4.80 -5.51 -27.07
CA ALA A 223 -4.64 -5.10 -25.68
C ALA A 223 -3.36 -4.27 -25.40
N SER A 224 -2.92 -3.46 -26.37
CA SER A 224 -1.70 -2.66 -26.25
C SER A 224 -1.99 -1.17 -26.05
N GLY A 225 -1.42 -0.60 -24.99
CA GLY A 225 -1.49 0.83 -24.67
C GLY A 225 -0.25 1.58 -25.15
N PHE A 226 -0.16 1.85 -26.45
CA PHE A 226 0.89 2.70 -27.02
C PHE A 226 0.41 4.15 -27.17
N PHE A 227 0.96 5.05 -26.35
CA PHE A 227 0.46 6.44 -26.20
C PHE A 227 -1.04 6.55 -25.92
N GLY A 228 -1.59 5.56 -25.21
CA GLY A 228 -3.02 5.43 -25.02
C GLY A 228 -3.42 4.23 -24.17
N ALA A 229 -4.61 3.67 -24.41
CA ALA A 229 -5.17 2.57 -23.65
C ALA A 229 -5.63 1.43 -24.56
N GLY A 230 -5.10 0.23 -24.35
CA GLY A 230 -5.59 -1.00 -24.98
C GLY A 230 -6.12 -1.93 -23.90
N ILE A 231 -7.40 -2.28 -23.96
CA ILE A 231 -8.06 -3.15 -23.00
C ILE A 231 -8.74 -4.28 -23.76
N LEU A 232 -8.49 -5.53 -23.36
CA LEU A 232 -9.24 -6.71 -23.78
C LEU A 232 -9.67 -7.43 -22.52
N ILE A 233 -10.95 -7.75 -22.43
CA ILE A 233 -11.53 -8.58 -21.39
C ILE A 233 -12.24 -9.71 -22.11
N ASP A 234 -11.77 -10.93 -21.90
CA ASP A 234 -12.50 -12.16 -22.21
C ASP A 234 -13.04 -12.76 -20.90
N GLU A 235 -14.19 -13.42 -20.99
CA GLU A 235 -14.89 -13.97 -19.83
C GLU A 235 -14.98 -15.49 -19.80
N GLU A 236 -15.09 -16.16 -20.95
CA GLU A 236 -15.32 -17.60 -21.01
C GLU A 236 -14.93 -18.14 -22.40
N GLY A 237 -13.98 -19.07 -22.49
CA GLY A 237 -13.63 -19.62 -23.80
C GLY A 237 -12.34 -20.43 -23.81
N ASP A 238 -12.17 -21.39 -24.73
CA ASP A 238 -10.81 -21.92 -25.00
C ASP A 238 -10.16 -21.10 -26.14
N ASP A 239 -9.57 -19.96 -25.81
CA ASP A 239 -9.17 -18.91 -26.74
C ASP A 239 -7.73 -19.00 -27.23
N THR A 240 -7.46 -18.30 -28.34
CA THR A 240 -6.13 -18.17 -28.90
C THR A 240 -5.77 -16.73 -29.22
N TYR A 241 -4.80 -16.19 -28.47
CA TYR A 241 -4.28 -14.85 -28.60
C TYR A 241 -2.95 -14.83 -29.39
N LEU A 242 -3.04 -14.48 -30.67
CA LEU A 242 -1.93 -14.35 -31.62
C LEU A 242 -1.43 -12.89 -31.67
N GLY A 243 -0.61 -12.53 -30.70
CA GLY A 243 0.10 -11.25 -30.61
C GLY A 243 1.32 -11.11 -31.54
N LYS A 244 1.76 -9.87 -31.73
CA LYS A 244 3.02 -9.50 -32.40
C LYS A 244 3.94 -8.79 -31.40
N ASN A 245 4.74 -7.80 -31.81
CA ASN A 245 5.50 -7.00 -30.85
C ASN A 245 4.58 -5.97 -30.19
N PHE A 246 4.83 -5.66 -28.92
CA PHE A 246 4.04 -4.67 -28.17
C PHE A 246 2.56 -5.02 -28.19
N SER A 247 2.20 -6.18 -27.63
CA SER A 247 0.83 -6.70 -27.63
C SER A 247 0.54 -7.51 -26.36
N LEU A 248 -0.68 -8.04 -26.21
CA LEU A 248 -1.07 -8.90 -25.08
C LEU A 248 -0.90 -8.18 -23.74
N GLY A 249 -1.64 -7.09 -23.54
CA GLY A 249 -1.59 -6.35 -22.29
C GLY A 249 -0.34 -5.50 -22.12
N SER A 250 0.34 -5.09 -23.20
CA SER A 250 1.56 -4.29 -23.08
C SER A 250 1.29 -2.78 -23.00
N GLY A 251 1.96 -2.07 -22.10
CA GLY A 251 1.90 -0.60 -21.99
C GLY A 251 3.23 0.08 -22.29
N LEU A 252 3.23 0.96 -23.29
CA LEU A 252 4.38 1.79 -23.64
C LEU A 252 3.94 3.25 -23.80
N PHE A 253 4.33 4.11 -22.85
CA PHE A 253 3.75 5.46 -22.70
C PHE A 253 2.22 5.47 -22.53
N GLY A 254 1.67 4.36 -22.03
CA GLY A 254 0.24 4.12 -21.93
C GLY A 254 -0.07 2.91 -21.06
N VAL A 255 -1.29 2.40 -21.17
CA VAL A 255 -1.83 1.30 -20.35
C VAL A 255 -2.34 0.19 -21.25
N GLY A 256 -1.72 -0.99 -21.18
CA GLY A 256 -2.21 -2.22 -21.81
C GLY A 256 -2.76 -3.17 -20.76
N ILE A 257 -3.95 -3.70 -20.97
CA ILE A 257 -4.61 -4.64 -20.06
C ILE A 257 -5.24 -5.74 -20.90
N LEU A 258 -4.86 -6.99 -20.63
CA LEU A 258 -5.56 -8.18 -21.08
C LEU A 258 -6.03 -8.92 -19.82
N ILE A 259 -7.33 -9.21 -19.75
CA ILE A 259 -7.93 -10.02 -18.69
C ILE A 259 -8.62 -11.18 -19.37
N ASP A 260 -8.25 -12.38 -19.00
CA ASP A 260 -8.94 -13.63 -19.29
C ASP A 260 -9.46 -14.21 -17.96
N LYS A 261 -10.62 -14.87 -18.02
CA LYS A 261 -11.31 -15.36 -16.84
C LYS A 261 -11.42 -16.86 -16.77
N LYS A 262 -11.64 -17.55 -17.89
CA LYS A 262 -11.90 -18.98 -17.89
C LYS A 262 -11.57 -19.54 -19.25
N GLY A 263 -10.78 -20.61 -19.26
CA GLY A 263 -10.47 -21.26 -20.51
C GLY A 263 -9.34 -22.24 -20.42
N ASN A 264 -8.83 -22.68 -21.56
CA ASN A 264 -7.50 -23.28 -21.68
C ASN A 264 -6.81 -22.60 -22.86
N ASP A 265 -6.20 -21.47 -22.55
CA ASP A 265 -5.89 -20.41 -23.46
C ASP A 265 -4.46 -20.46 -23.96
N LYS A 266 -4.27 -19.82 -25.11
CA LYS A 266 -2.97 -19.80 -25.78
C LYS A 266 -2.53 -18.40 -26.11
N TYR A 267 -1.51 -17.93 -25.40
CA TYR A 267 -0.92 -16.61 -25.58
C TYR A 267 0.37 -16.71 -26.38
N PHE A 268 0.36 -16.23 -27.61
CA PHE A 268 1.54 -16.17 -28.48
C PHE A 268 1.99 -14.73 -28.70
N GLY A 269 3.14 -14.37 -28.15
CA GLY A 269 3.78 -13.06 -28.33
C GLY A 269 5.21 -13.18 -28.87
N ASP A 270 5.71 -12.11 -29.48
CA ASP A 270 7.11 -12.02 -29.88
C ASP A 270 7.92 -11.25 -28.84
N THR A 271 8.09 -9.94 -29.06
CA THR A 271 8.85 -9.07 -28.17
C THR A 271 7.96 -8.04 -27.48
N TYR A 272 8.18 -7.81 -26.18
CA TYR A 272 7.46 -6.80 -25.41
C TYR A 272 5.96 -7.13 -25.31
N THR A 273 5.62 -8.27 -24.72
CA THR A 273 4.25 -8.79 -24.68
C THR A 273 3.87 -9.37 -23.32
N GLN A 274 2.61 -9.78 -23.14
CA GLN A 274 2.15 -10.52 -21.95
C GLN A 274 2.44 -9.71 -20.68
N GLY A 275 1.80 -8.55 -20.58
CA GLY A 275 1.94 -7.67 -19.43
C GLY A 275 3.26 -6.88 -19.38
N ALA A 276 3.86 -6.53 -20.53
CA ALA A 276 5.09 -5.75 -20.57
C ALA A 276 4.84 -4.23 -20.41
N GLY A 277 5.58 -3.55 -19.52
CA GLY A 277 5.37 -2.13 -19.19
C GLY A 277 6.63 -1.25 -19.27
N GLY A 278 6.52 -0.03 -19.79
CA GLY A 278 7.66 0.90 -19.98
C GLY A 278 7.18 2.33 -20.19
N TRP A 279 7.62 3.24 -19.33
CA TRP A 279 6.98 4.57 -19.16
C TRP A 279 5.44 4.48 -19.09
N GLY A 280 4.94 3.36 -18.57
CA GLY A 280 3.56 2.90 -18.73
C GLY A 280 3.34 1.59 -17.97
N ILE A 281 2.13 1.07 -18.05
CA ILE A 281 1.68 -0.10 -17.29
C ILE A 281 1.21 -1.18 -18.26
N GLY A 282 1.78 -2.38 -18.16
CA GLY A 282 1.28 -3.56 -18.84
C GLY A 282 0.75 -4.58 -17.84
N ILE A 283 -0.43 -5.12 -18.09
CA ILE A 283 -1.09 -6.15 -17.27
C ILE A 283 -1.60 -7.24 -18.21
N LEU A 284 -1.24 -8.49 -17.91
CA LEU A 284 -1.97 -9.66 -18.33
C LEU A 284 -2.47 -10.35 -17.05
N GLU A 285 -3.75 -10.66 -17.00
CA GLU A 285 -4.36 -11.46 -15.94
C GLU A 285 -5.10 -12.62 -16.57
N ASP A 286 -4.87 -13.80 -16.03
CA ASP A 286 -5.59 -15.04 -16.29
C ASP A 286 -6.12 -15.58 -14.95
N SER A 287 -7.36 -16.09 -14.92
CA SER A 287 -8.02 -16.49 -13.67
C SER A 287 -8.24 -17.99 -13.52
N GLU A 288 -8.56 -18.71 -14.58
CA GLU A 288 -8.87 -20.14 -14.51
C GLU A 288 -8.47 -20.80 -15.83
N GLY A 289 -7.56 -21.78 -15.79
CA GLY A 289 -7.31 -22.55 -16.98
C GLY A 289 -6.19 -23.56 -16.90
N SER A 290 -5.61 -23.90 -18.03
CA SER A 290 -4.37 -24.68 -18.11
C SER A 290 -3.71 -24.28 -19.41
N ASP A 291 -2.93 -23.22 -19.30
CA ASP A 291 -2.72 -22.23 -20.32
C ASP A 291 -1.29 -22.26 -20.84
N SER A 292 -1.11 -21.65 -22.01
CA SER A 292 0.17 -21.67 -22.70
C SER A 292 0.65 -20.26 -23.01
N TYR A 293 1.60 -19.78 -22.21
CA TYR A 293 2.26 -18.50 -22.39
C TYR A 293 3.54 -18.66 -23.19
N ASN A 294 3.54 -18.20 -24.45
CA ASN A 294 4.66 -18.30 -25.36
C ASN A 294 5.17 -16.91 -25.76
N GLY A 295 6.33 -16.52 -25.27
CA GLY A 295 7.01 -15.26 -25.60
C GLY A 295 8.43 -15.48 -26.11
N ALA A 296 8.99 -14.52 -26.84
CA ALA A 296 10.38 -14.60 -27.28
C ALA A 296 11.32 -13.73 -26.44
N LEU A 297 10.95 -12.47 -26.16
CA LEU A 297 11.79 -11.51 -25.45
C LEU A 297 10.94 -10.45 -24.74
N PHE A 298 11.36 -9.97 -23.57
CA PHE A 298 10.66 -8.88 -22.87
C PHE A 298 9.18 -9.19 -22.61
N SER A 299 8.86 -10.41 -22.19
CA SER A 299 7.48 -10.86 -21.99
C SER A 299 7.22 -11.38 -20.57
N GLN A 300 5.96 -11.68 -20.28
CA GLN A 300 5.53 -12.32 -19.02
C GLN A 300 5.91 -11.47 -17.81
N GLY A 301 5.24 -10.33 -17.66
CA GLY A 301 5.49 -9.41 -16.54
C GLY A 301 6.82 -8.66 -16.65
N PHE A 302 7.16 -8.15 -17.84
CA PHE A 302 8.42 -7.44 -18.08
C PHE A 302 8.33 -5.94 -17.73
N GLY A 303 9.26 -5.45 -16.90
CA GLY A 303 9.36 -4.04 -16.49
C GLY A 303 10.53 -3.30 -17.15
N PHE A 304 10.24 -2.47 -18.15
CA PHE A 304 11.20 -1.55 -18.75
C PHE A 304 11.31 -0.23 -17.98
N VAL A 305 12.15 0.68 -18.47
CA VAL A 305 12.42 2.00 -17.85
C VAL A 305 11.15 2.71 -17.41
N ALA A 306 11.08 3.05 -16.12
CA ALA A 306 9.96 3.75 -15.48
C ALA A 306 8.57 3.13 -15.75
N GLY A 307 8.53 1.84 -16.09
CA GLY A 307 7.29 1.10 -16.32
C GLY A 307 7.05 0.03 -15.27
N CYS A 308 5.81 -0.45 -15.26
CA CYS A 308 5.37 -1.58 -14.46
C CYS A 308 4.79 -2.64 -15.38
N GLY A 309 5.37 -3.84 -15.40
CA GLY A 309 4.84 -4.97 -16.14
C GLY A 309 4.41 -6.08 -15.18
N PHE A 310 3.21 -6.60 -15.39
CA PHE A 310 2.61 -7.61 -14.52
C PHE A 310 1.97 -8.73 -15.34
N LEU A 311 2.23 -9.96 -14.94
CA LEU A 311 1.45 -11.14 -15.30
C LEU A 311 0.89 -11.75 -14.02
N PHE A 312 -0.42 -11.97 -13.97
CA PHE A 312 -1.09 -12.68 -12.89
C PHE A 312 -1.78 -13.90 -13.46
N ASP A 313 -1.51 -15.04 -12.85
CA ASP A 313 -2.19 -16.29 -13.07
C ASP A 313 -2.76 -16.75 -11.72
N GLN A 314 -4.05 -17.11 -11.68
CA GLN A 314 -4.71 -17.50 -10.44
C GLN A 314 -4.82 -19.01 -10.25
N SER A 315 -4.96 -19.79 -11.33
CA SER A 315 -5.06 -21.24 -11.22
C SER A 315 -4.90 -21.94 -12.57
N GLY A 316 -4.12 -23.01 -12.58
CA GLY A 316 -4.07 -23.89 -13.73
C GLY A 316 -3.02 -24.98 -13.65
N ASN A 317 -2.61 -25.55 -14.78
CA ASN A 317 -1.33 -26.26 -14.88
C ASN A 317 -0.67 -25.75 -16.15
N ASP A 318 0.09 -24.70 -15.98
CA ASP A 318 0.42 -23.73 -16.99
C ASP A 318 1.82 -23.93 -17.51
N ASN A 319 2.02 -23.53 -18.76
CA ASN A 319 3.32 -23.59 -19.41
C ASN A 319 3.78 -22.20 -19.83
N TYR A 320 4.76 -21.67 -19.08
CA TYR A 320 5.44 -20.42 -19.35
C TYR A 320 6.72 -20.65 -20.14
N PHE A 321 6.69 -20.37 -21.43
CA PHE A 321 7.85 -20.44 -22.31
C PHE A 321 8.31 -19.04 -22.74
N ALA A 322 9.57 -18.70 -22.46
CA ALA A 322 10.20 -17.46 -22.92
C ALA A 322 11.59 -17.69 -23.55
N GLY A 323 11.74 -17.42 -24.84
CA GLY A 323 13.04 -17.45 -25.52
C GLY A 323 13.04 -18.18 -26.87
N GLY A 324 14.10 -18.94 -27.15
CA GLY A 324 14.21 -19.81 -28.35
C GLY A 324 14.38 -19.13 -29.71
N LYS A 325 14.24 -17.79 -29.79
CA LYS A 325 14.32 -17.03 -31.05
C LYS A 325 15.57 -16.15 -31.17
N TYR A 326 15.85 -15.32 -30.16
CA TYR A 326 16.95 -14.33 -30.20
C TYR A 326 18.19 -14.86 -29.50
N LYS A 327 19.26 -15.16 -30.24
CA LYS A 327 20.50 -15.71 -29.66
C LYS A 327 21.31 -14.68 -28.88
N ASP A 328 21.92 -15.12 -27.79
CA ASP A 328 22.90 -14.33 -27.04
C ASP A 328 24.30 -14.40 -27.70
N ILE A 329 24.41 -13.76 -28.85
CA ILE A 329 25.58 -13.85 -29.74
C ILE A 329 26.90 -13.39 -29.12
N LEU A 330 26.86 -12.67 -28.00
CA LEU A 330 28.05 -12.16 -27.32
C LEU A 330 28.69 -13.21 -26.41
N ARG A 331 27.90 -14.09 -25.80
CA ARG A 331 28.36 -15.04 -24.78
C ARG A 331 28.34 -16.48 -25.26
N TYR A 332 27.35 -16.87 -26.07
CA TYR A 332 27.08 -18.26 -26.39
C TYR A 332 26.73 -18.46 -27.87
N LYS A 333 26.95 -19.68 -28.39
CA LYS A 333 26.63 -20.04 -29.78
C LYS A 333 25.24 -20.65 -29.94
N ASP A 334 24.73 -21.23 -28.87
CA ASP A 334 23.60 -22.14 -28.78
C ASP A 334 22.60 -21.80 -27.66
N HIS A 335 22.70 -20.59 -27.09
CA HIS A 335 21.76 -20.06 -26.09
C HIS A 335 21.06 -18.78 -26.56
N TYR A 336 19.90 -18.52 -25.96
CA TYR A 336 18.94 -17.49 -26.32
C TYR A 336 18.72 -16.50 -25.18
N LEU A 337 18.36 -15.27 -25.54
CA LEU A 337 17.92 -14.23 -24.63
C LEU A 337 16.41 -14.39 -24.38
N SER A 338 16.01 -14.25 -23.12
CA SER A 338 14.61 -14.27 -22.70
C SER A 338 14.19 -12.92 -22.11
N LEU A 339 14.91 -12.39 -21.11
CA LEU A 339 14.59 -11.11 -20.43
C LEU A 339 13.10 -11.01 -20.05
N SER A 340 12.56 -12.06 -19.44
CA SER A 340 11.11 -12.30 -19.27
C SER A 340 10.79 -12.96 -17.93
N GLN A 341 9.52 -13.25 -17.63
CA GLN A 341 9.07 -13.91 -16.39
C GLN A 341 9.44 -13.10 -15.15
N GLY A 342 8.77 -11.96 -14.99
CA GLY A 342 9.03 -11.04 -13.88
C GLY A 342 10.39 -10.37 -13.98
N PHE A 343 10.81 -9.99 -15.20
CA PHE A 343 12.13 -9.40 -15.43
C PHE A 343 12.09 -7.88 -15.52
N ALA A 344 13.05 -7.20 -14.88
CA ALA A 344 13.17 -5.74 -14.99
C ALA A 344 14.46 -5.28 -15.68
N TYR A 345 14.36 -4.26 -16.54
CA TYR A 345 15.46 -3.78 -17.36
C TYR A 345 15.59 -2.27 -17.41
N GLY A 346 16.77 -1.76 -17.05
CA GLY A 346 17.20 -0.38 -17.28
C GLY A 346 18.24 -0.25 -18.38
N ILE A 347 18.24 0.90 -19.05
CA ILE A 347 19.23 1.22 -20.09
C ILE A 347 20.50 1.70 -19.41
N ARG A 348 21.51 0.83 -19.33
CA ARG A 348 22.81 1.18 -18.75
C ARG A 348 23.64 2.11 -19.65
N PRO A 349 24.31 3.16 -19.11
CA PRO A 349 24.22 3.69 -17.75
C PRO A 349 23.16 4.80 -17.57
N TYR A 350 22.27 4.97 -18.53
CA TYR A 350 21.50 6.18 -18.75
C TYR A 350 20.20 6.26 -17.95
N MET A 351 19.46 5.16 -17.80
CA MET A 351 18.10 5.17 -17.27
C MET A 351 17.83 3.96 -16.38
N SER A 352 17.21 4.20 -15.23
CA SER A 352 16.81 3.14 -14.30
C SER A 352 15.71 2.25 -14.87
N GLY A 353 15.74 0.96 -14.52
CA GLY A 353 14.70 0.01 -14.89
C GLY A 353 13.38 0.27 -14.17
N GLY A 354 12.39 -0.54 -14.52
CA GLY A 354 11.07 -0.53 -13.92
C GLY A 354 10.87 -1.65 -12.90
N ILE A 355 9.60 -2.02 -12.75
CA ILE A 355 9.14 -3.15 -11.94
C ILE A 355 8.54 -4.18 -12.90
N GLY A 356 9.05 -5.41 -12.87
CA GLY A 356 8.50 -6.53 -13.64
C GLY A 356 8.16 -7.67 -12.71
N LEU A 357 6.90 -8.10 -12.64
CA LEU A 357 6.46 -9.16 -11.75
C LEU A 357 5.63 -10.22 -12.48
N LEU A 358 5.84 -11.48 -12.13
CA LEU A 358 4.98 -12.60 -12.46
C LEU A 358 4.43 -13.18 -11.16
N PHE A 359 3.14 -13.43 -11.12
CA PHE A 359 2.44 -14.06 -10.02
C PHE A 359 1.71 -15.29 -10.51
N ASP A 360 1.92 -16.39 -9.82
CA ASP A 360 1.21 -17.64 -9.97
C ASP A 360 0.65 -18.04 -8.59
N CYS A 361 -0.60 -18.50 -8.55
CA CYS A 361 -1.31 -18.74 -7.30
C CYS A 361 -1.65 -20.21 -7.01
N ALA A 362 -1.67 -21.07 -8.04
CA ALA A 362 -2.04 -22.47 -7.92
C ALA A 362 -1.77 -23.21 -9.22
N GLY A 363 -1.02 -24.30 -9.18
CA GLY A 363 -0.92 -25.18 -10.34
C GLY A 363 0.12 -26.27 -10.23
N ASN A 364 0.53 -26.85 -11.36
CA ASN A 364 1.77 -27.62 -11.42
C ASN A 364 2.44 -27.21 -12.71
N ASP A 365 3.26 -26.17 -12.61
CA ASP A 365 3.54 -25.28 -13.70
C ASP A 365 4.96 -25.47 -14.20
N THR A 366 5.16 -25.11 -15.47
CA THR A 366 6.46 -25.22 -16.12
C THR A 366 6.95 -23.85 -16.53
N TYR A 367 7.99 -23.38 -15.85
CA TYR A 367 8.69 -22.14 -16.19
C TYR A 367 9.95 -22.46 -16.98
N ASN A 368 9.89 -22.26 -18.30
CA ASN A 368 10.98 -22.54 -19.22
C ASN A 368 11.51 -21.25 -19.88
N ALA A 369 12.76 -20.93 -19.58
CA ALA A 369 13.48 -19.84 -20.21
C ALA A 369 14.96 -20.19 -20.41
N ASP A 370 15.73 -19.29 -21.03
CA ASP A 370 17.17 -19.51 -21.24
C ASP A 370 18.03 -18.49 -20.47
N ILE A 371 18.12 -17.23 -20.90
CA ILE A 371 18.96 -16.23 -20.23
C ILE A 371 18.13 -15.03 -19.78
N PHE A 372 18.33 -14.60 -18.52
CA PHE A 372 17.66 -13.46 -17.87
C PHE A 372 16.15 -13.71 -17.67
N ALA A 373 15.76 -14.52 -16.69
CA ALA A 373 14.33 -14.76 -16.44
C ALA A 373 14.02 -15.10 -14.97
N GLN A 374 12.76 -15.37 -14.65
CA GLN A 374 12.31 -15.91 -13.36
C GLN A 374 12.69 -14.99 -12.19
N GLY A 375 12.08 -13.81 -12.13
CA GLY A 375 12.27 -12.85 -11.05
C GLY A 375 13.65 -12.19 -11.03
N THR A 376 14.23 -11.95 -12.20
CA THR A 376 15.60 -11.41 -12.34
C THR A 376 15.58 -9.94 -12.77
N SER A 377 16.66 -9.19 -12.55
CA SER A 377 16.74 -7.79 -12.96
C SER A 377 18.10 -7.35 -13.47
N TYR A 378 18.08 -6.29 -14.29
CA TYR A 378 19.25 -5.65 -14.87
C TYR A 378 19.13 -4.11 -14.80
N TRP A 379 20.10 -3.46 -14.15
CA TRP A 379 20.25 -2.00 -14.04
C TRP A 379 19.09 -1.22 -13.37
N TRP A 380 19.22 -0.92 -12.07
CA TRP A 380 18.28 -0.11 -11.27
C TRP A 380 16.79 -0.45 -11.43
N GLY A 381 16.44 -1.72 -11.54
CA GLY A 381 15.06 -2.22 -11.59
C GLY A 381 14.80 -3.31 -10.55
N TRP A 382 13.53 -3.68 -10.41
CA TRP A 382 13.09 -4.79 -9.56
C TRP A 382 12.33 -5.83 -10.40
N GLY A 383 12.91 -7.03 -10.50
CA GLY A 383 12.26 -8.19 -11.08
C GLY A 383 11.81 -9.16 -9.99
N GLY A 384 10.62 -9.71 -10.11
CA GLY A 384 10.03 -10.61 -9.12
C GLY A 384 9.20 -11.73 -9.73
N LEU A 385 9.31 -12.93 -9.18
CA LEU A 385 8.41 -14.04 -9.42
C LEU A 385 7.86 -14.49 -8.06
N TYR A 386 6.55 -14.63 -7.96
CA TYR A 386 5.87 -15.19 -6.80
C TYR A 386 5.06 -16.40 -7.25
N ASP A 387 5.34 -17.53 -6.65
CA ASP A 387 4.56 -18.76 -6.74
C ASP A 387 3.98 -19.08 -5.36
N LYS A 388 2.78 -19.67 -5.33
CA LYS A 388 2.00 -19.85 -4.10
C LYS A 388 1.79 -21.32 -3.74
N GLU A 389 1.37 -22.14 -4.68
CA GLU A 389 0.98 -23.54 -4.45
C GLU A 389 1.21 -24.31 -5.74
N GLY A 390 2.03 -25.37 -5.72
CA GLY A 390 2.16 -26.23 -6.88
C GLY A 390 3.16 -27.36 -6.72
N ASN A 391 3.56 -28.00 -7.81
CA ASN A 391 4.78 -28.82 -7.83
C ASN A 391 5.46 -28.52 -9.15
N ASP A 392 6.31 -27.51 -9.12
CA ASP A 392 6.62 -26.73 -10.30
C ASP A 392 8.01 -27.02 -10.82
N TYR A 393 8.19 -26.76 -12.11
CA TYR A 393 9.44 -27.00 -12.80
C TYR A 393 10.03 -25.69 -13.33
N TYR A 394 10.99 -25.15 -12.58
CA TYR A 394 11.75 -23.97 -12.96
C TYR A 394 13.02 -24.35 -13.71
N SER A 395 13.08 -24.08 -15.01
CA SER A 395 14.26 -24.34 -15.83
C SER A 395 14.71 -23.09 -16.58
N CYS A 396 15.90 -22.61 -16.23
CA CYS A 396 16.54 -21.50 -16.91
C CYS A 396 18.05 -21.71 -16.98
N TYR A 397 18.72 -21.30 -18.05
CA TYR A 397 20.15 -21.56 -18.16
C TYR A 397 20.97 -20.62 -17.26
N GLN A 398 20.78 -19.31 -17.35
CA GLN A 398 21.64 -18.36 -16.61
C GLN A 398 20.95 -17.03 -16.30
N TYR A 399 21.32 -16.38 -15.19
CA TYR A 399 20.70 -15.14 -14.71
C TYR A 399 19.22 -15.37 -14.44
N ALA A 400 18.95 -16.18 -13.41
CA ALA A 400 17.62 -16.73 -13.18
C ALA A 400 17.26 -16.86 -11.70
N GLN A 401 15.99 -17.13 -11.43
CA GLN A 401 15.51 -17.59 -10.13
C GLN A 401 15.90 -16.62 -9.00
N GLY A 402 15.38 -15.40 -9.09
CA GLY A 402 15.59 -14.36 -8.08
C GLY A 402 16.98 -13.71 -8.14
N CYS A 403 17.63 -13.68 -9.32
CA CYS A 403 18.97 -13.11 -9.45
C CYS A 403 18.92 -11.58 -9.63
N GLY A 404 19.77 -10.86 -8.89
CA GLY A 404 20.00 -9.43 -9.12
C GLY A 404 21.29 -9.20 -9.93
N THR A 405 21.23 -8.39 -11.00
CA THR A 405 22.40 -8.04 -11.83
C THR A 405 22.59 -6.53 -12.02
N HIS A 406 23.74 -6.01 -11.58
CA HIS A 406 24.15 -4.59 -11.71
C HIS A 406 23.26 -3.54 -10.99
N MET A 407 23.39 -3.43 -9.67
CA MET A 407 22.67 -2.46 -8.81
C MET A 407 21.14 -2.57 -8.91
N THR A 408 20.63 -3.77 -8.67
CA THR A 408 19.21 -4.14 -8.79
C THR A 408 18.75 -5.06 -7.67
N LEU A 409 17.45 -5.36 -7.68
CA LEU A 409 16.83 -6.39 -6.85
C LEU A 409 16.19 -7.46 -7.75
N GLY A 410 16.58 -8.72 -7.58
CA GLY A 410 15.87 -9.88 -8.11
C GLY A 410 15.28 -10.69 -6.96
N THR A 411 14.04 -11.15 -7.12
CA THR A 411 13.32 -11.93 -6.11
C THR A 411 12.59 -13.10 -6.76
N LEU A 412 12.76 -14.30 -6.23
CA LEU A 412 11.85 -15.42 -6.44
C LEU A 412 11.33 -15.83 -5.07
N VAL A 413 10.02 -15.93 -4.94
CA VAL A 413 9.39 -16.43 -3.73
C VAL A 413 8.51 -17.59 -4.15
N ASP A 414 8.77 -18.76 -3.57
CA ASP A 414 7.86 -19.89 -3.60
C ASP A 414 7.25 -20.06 -2.20
N ALA A 415 5.98 -20.47 -2.14
CA ALA A 415 5.28 -20.59 -0.87
C ALA A 415 4.90 -22.02 -0.47
N ALA A 416 4.72 -22.93 -1.42
CA ALA A 416 4.37 -24.31 -1.16
C ALA A 416 4.51 -25.18 -2.43
N GLY A 417 5.19 -26.30 -2.33
CA GLY A 417 5.20 -27.29 -3.41
C GLY A 417 6.37 -28.24 -3.34
N ASP A 418 6.31 -29.42 -3.97
CA ASP A 418 7.50 -30.25 -4.15
C ASP A 418 8.14 -29.91 -5.52
N ASP A 419 8.95 -28.85 -5.57
CA ASP A 419 9.42 -28.23 -6.81
C ASP A 419 10.80 -28.70 -7.28
N ILE A 420 11.11 -28.33 -8.51
CA ILE A 420 12.41 -28.54 -9.13
C ILE A 420 12.95 -27.23 -9.71
N TYR A 421 14.07 -26.77 -9.13
CA TYR A 421 14.80 -25.60 -9.58
C TYR A 421 16.05 -26.01 -10.35
N ARG A 422 16.17 -25.62 -11.62
CA ARG A 422 17.34 -25.92 -12.46
C ARG A 422 17.95 -24.69 -13.09
N VAL A 423 19.23 -24.46 -12.76
CA VAL A 423 20.04 -23.39 -13.36
C VAL A 423 21.47 -23.86 -13.71
N ASN A 424 22.10 -23.29 -14.74
CA ASN A 424 23.54 -23.49 -14.94
C ASN A 424 24.33 -22.57 -13.99
N GLY A 425 24.09 -21.26 -14.00
CA GLY A 425 24.70 -20.41 -12.98
C GLY A 425 24.19 -18.98 -12.92
N VAL A 426 24.71 -18.19 -11.98
CA VAL A 426 24.18 -16.86 -11.67
C VAL A 426 22.67 -16.96 -11.45
N GLY A 427 22.24 -17.72 -10.45
CA GLY A 427 20.82 -17.87 -10.16
C GLY A 427 20.55 -18.35 -8.74
N GLN A 428 19.30 -18.71 -8.45
CA GLN A 428 18.87 -19.17 -7.12
C GLN A 428 19.30 -18.19 -6.02
N GLY A 429 18.79 -16.96 -6.14
CA GLY A 429 19.09 -15.87 -5.20
C GLY A 429 20.52 -15.34 -5.31
N CYS A 430 21.19 -15.46 -6.47
CA CYS A 430 22.53 -14.90 -6.65
C CYS A 430 22.50 -13.37 -6.77
N GLY A 431 23.32 -12.68 -5.99
CA GLY A 431 23.54 -11.23 -6.12
C GLY A 431 24.81 -10.92 -6.91
N HIS A 432 24.69 -10.15 -8.00
CA HIS A 432 25.81 -9.81 -8.88
C HIS A 432 26.01 -8.30 -9.07
N ASP A 433 27.25 -7.81 -8.96
CA ASP A 433 27.63 -6.42 -9.28
C ASP A 433 26.80 -5.37 -8.49
N TYR A 434 26.92 -5.39 -7.15
CA TYR A 434 26.17 -4.54 -6.21
C TYR A 434 24.65 -4.77 -6.16
N SER A 435 24.13 -5.79 -6.84
CA SER A 435 22.73 -6.17 -6.72
C SER A 435 22.45 -7.10 -5.55
N ALA A 436 21.19 -7.13 -5.14
CA ALA A 436 20.63 -8.15 -4.27
C ALA A 436 19.87 -9.19 -5.11
N GLY A 437 20.16 -10.46 -4.88
CA GLY A 437 19.36 -11.58 -5.36
C GLY A 437 18.81 -12.36 -4.17
N ILE A 438 17.53 -12.71 -4.23
CA ILE A 438 16.81 -13.41 -3.16
C ILE A 438 16.00 -14.54 -3.80
N LEU A 439 16.22 -15.76 -3.33
CA LEU A 439 15.27 -16.87 -3.47
C LEU A 439 14.76 -17.20 -2.07
N PHE A 440 13.44 -17.22 -1.91
CA PHE A 440 12.81 -17.62 -0.66
C PHE A 440 11.74 -18.67 -0.92
N ASP A 441 12.03 -19.89 -0.48
CA ASP A 441 11.10 -21.00 -0.44
C ASP A 441 10.57 -21.14 1.00
N LYS A 442 9.26 -21.35 1.14
CA LYS A 442 8.61 -21.44 2.46
C LYS A 442 8.34 -22.87 2.90
N GLY A 443 8.30 -23.84 1.99
CA GLY A 443 7.71 -25.14 2.29
C GLY A 443 7.65 -26.07 1.09
N GLY A 444 8.12 -27.30 1.24
CA GLY A 444 8.08 -28.25 0.14
C GLY A 444 8.97 -29.46 0.36
N ASN A 445 9.25 -30.25 -0.65
CA ASN A 445 10.39 -31.18 -0.64
C ASN A 445 11.14 -30.99 -1.96
N ASP A 446 12.01 -30.00 -1.98
CA ASP A 446 12.43 -29.34 -3.19
C ASP A 446 13.77 -29.84 -3.71
N ASN A 447 13.98 -29.69 -5.01
CA ASN A 447 15.26 -30.07 -5.62
C ASN A 447 15.92 -28.91 -6.36
N TYR A 448 17.03 -28.45 -5.80
CA TYR A 448 17.83 -27.34 -6.32
C TYR A 448 19.06 -27.84 -7.06
N TYR A 449 19.05 -27.70 -8.39
CA TYR A 449 20.15 -28.05 -9.27
C TYR A 449 20.87 -26.80 -9.80
N ALA A 450 22.17 -26.68 -9.53
CA ALA A 450 23.02 -25.65 -10.11
C ALA A 450 24.39 -26.17 -10.59
N ASN A 451 24.97 -25.56 -11.63
CA ASN A 451 26.37 -25.84 -11.98
C ASN A 451 27.33 -24.99 -11.14
N GLY A 452 27.13 -23.66 -11.04
CA GLY A 452 27.97 -22.80 -10.22
C GLY A 452 27.39 -21.40 -10.01
N LEU A 453 27.95 -20.62 -9.07
CA LEU A 453 27.54 -19.25 -8.78
C LEU A 453 26.03 -19.07 -8.52
N SER A 454 25.49 -19.92 -7.66
CA SER A 454 24.07 -20.00 -7.31
C SER A 454 23.88 -20.38 -5.85
N GLN A 455 22.64 -20.55 -5.42
CA GLN A 455 22.25 -20.94 -4.05
C GLN A 455 22.76 -19.92 -3.03
N GLY A 456 22.26 -18.69 -3.17
CA GLY A 456 22.59 -17.58 -2.28
C GLY A 456 24.02 -17.06 -2.42
N ALA A 457 24.65 -17.23 -3.59
CA ALA A 457 25.99 -16.74 -3.83
C ALA A 457 26.03 -15.22 -4.10
N GLY A 458 26.92 -14.49 -3.44
CA GLY A 458 27.28 -13.10 -3.75
C GLY A 458 28.56 -13.01 -4.58
N ASN A 459 28.50 -12.24 -5.67
CA ASN A 459 29.65 -12.01 -6.54
C ASN A 459 29.77 -10.55 -6.95
N ALA A 460 31.01 -10.08 -7.07
CA ALA A 460 31.32 -8.74 -7.53
C ALA A 460 30.62 -7.64 -6.71
N ASN A 461 30.64 -7.79 -5.38
CA ASN A 461 30.01 -6.91 -4.38
C ASN A 461 28.49 -7.02 -4.31
N GLY A 462 27.92 -8.07 -4.90
CA GLY A 462 26.51 -8.40 -4.76
C GLY A 462 26.18 -9.10 -3.44
N PHE A 463 24.89 -9.14 -3.15
CA PHE A 463 24.28 -9.75 -1.96
C PHE A 463 23.39 -10.90 -2.44
N GLY A 464 23.86 -12.13 -2.30
CA GLY A 464 23.09 -13.32 -2.67
C GLY A 464 22.51 -14.00 -1.44
N ILE A 465 21.24 -14.39 -1.52
CA ILE A 465 20.48 -14.95 -0.41
C ILE A 465 19.56 -16.05 -0.95
N LEU A 466 19.74 -17.26 -0.43
CA LEU A 466 18.77 -18.34 -0.55
C LEU A 466 18.28 -18.66 0.86
N ILE A 467 16.96 -18.71 1.02
CA ILE A 467 16.31 -19.20 2.21
C ILE A 467 15.36 -20.29 1.78
N ASP A 468 15.57 -21.50 2.27
CA ASP A 468 14.52 -22.48 2.42
C ASP A 468 14.07 -22.46 3.90
N ARG A 469 12.76 -22.54 4.11
CA ARG A 469 12.17 -22.53 5.44
C ARG A 469 11.83 -23.92 5.95
N ALA A 470 11.39 -24.84 5.09
CA ALA A 470 10.86 -26.13 5.50
C ALA A 470 10.79 -27.14 4.35
N GLY A 471 11.29 -28.34 4.58
CA GLY A 471 11.16 -29.44 3.61
C GLY A 471 12.20 -30.52 3.82
N ASP A 472 12.04 -31.70 3.23
CA ASP A 472 13.16 -32.64 3.11
C ASP A 472 13.78 -32.47 1.71
N ASP A 473 14.75 -31.57 1.59
CA ASP A 473 15.21 -31.02 0.30
C ASP A 473 16.52 -31.61 -0.24
N GLY A 474 16.75 -31.37 -1.52
CA GLY A 474 17.96 -31.74 -2.24
C GLY A 474 18.71 -30.55 -2.84
N TYR A 475 19.93 -30.28 -2.38
CA TYR A 475 20.79 -29.21 -2.88
C TYR A 475 21.98 -29.75 -3.67
N TYR A 476 21.90 -29.68 -4.99
CA TYR A 476 22.87 -30.27 -5.92
C TYR A 476 23.68 -29.21 -6.67
N VAL A 477 24.98 -29.13 -6.37
CA VAL A 477 25.90 -28.24 -7.10
C VAL A 477 27.06 -28.98 -7.75
N LYS A 478 27.38 -28.65 -9.00
CA LYS A 478 28.52 -29.25 -9.71
C LYS A 478 29.86 -28.61 -9.32
N ASP A 479 29.91 -27.27 -9.27
CA ASP A 479 31.05 -26.48 -8.78
C ASP A 479 30.75 -25.95 -7.38
N LYS A 480 31.36 -26.59 -6.38
CA LYS A 480 31.26 -26.18 -4.98
C LYS A 480 32.08 -24.94 -4.64
N SER A 481 32.95 -24.45 -5.51
CA SER A 481 33.88 -23.36 -5.15
C SER A 481 33.22 -21.99 -5.01
N ASN A 482 32.01 -21.83 -5.54
CA ASN A 482 31.33 -20.54 -5.67
C ASN A 482 29.81 -20.59 -5.45
N THR A 483 29.32 -21.60 -4.71
CA THR A 483 27.90 -21.86 -4.45
C THR A 483 27.61 -21.98 -2.95
N GLN A 484 26.33 -22.11 -2.59
CA GLN A 484 25.87 -22.43 -1.22
C GLN A 484 26.36 -21.40 -0.19
N GLY A 485 25.97 -20.14 -0.42
CA GLY A 485 26.37 -19.02 0.43
C GLY A 485 27.80 -18.54 0.17
N TYR A 486 28.27 -18.61 -1.08
CA TYR A 486 29.59 -18.09 -1.46
C TYR A 486 29.64 -16.57 -1.49
N GLY A 487 30.74 -15.94 -1.06
CA GLY A 487 30.91 -14.47 -1.19
C GLY A 487 32.35 -14.05 -1.48
N ASN A 488 32.66 -13.47 -2.64
CA ASN A 488 34.05 -13.11 -2.97
C ASN A 488 34.41 -11.65 -2.69
N PRO A 489 35.68 -11.35 -2.37
CA PRO A 489 36.19 -9.98 -2.43
C PRO A 489 36.45 -9.57 -3.88
N ARG A 490 35.98 -8.38 -4.29
CA ARG A 490 36.27 -7.81 -5.61
C ARG A 490 36.27 -6.28 -5.54
N ARG A 491 37.21 -5.63 -6.26
CA ARG A 491 37.32 -4.16 -6.30
C ARG A 491 37.36 -3.51 -4.90
N GLU A 492 38.11 -4.11 -3.98
CA GLU A 492 38.29 -3.62 -2.59
C GLU A 492 37.07 -3.76 -1.65
N PHE A 493 35.95 -4.33 -2.12
CA PHE A 493 34.76 -4.65 -1.32
C PHE A 493 34.51 -6.16 -1.25
N GLY A 494 33.74 -6.62 -0.25
CA GLY A 494 33.29 -8.00 -0.12
C GLY A 494 31.87 -8.17 -0.68
N SER A 495 31.60 -9.31 -1.32
CA SER A 495 30.24 -9.75 -1.66
C SER A 495 29.68 -10.58 -0.52
N ILE A 496 28.38 -10.46 -0.22
CA ILE A 496 27.72 -11.27 0.81
C ILE A 496 27.01 -12.44 0.16
N GLY A 497 27.26 -13.66 0.64
CA GLY A 497 26.50 -14.85 0.25
C GLY A 497 25.91 -15.54 1.47
N LEU A 498 24.60 -15.80 1.44
CA LEU A 498 23.87 -16.47 2.51
C LEU A 498 23.05 -17.61 1.95
N PHE A 499 23.27 -18.80 2.50
CA PHE A 499 22.41 -19.96 2.30
C PHE A 499 21.82 -20.33 3.66
N LEU A 500 20.50 -20.36 3.78
CA LEU A 500 19.81 -20.70 5.00
C LEU A 500 18.78 -21.77 4.67
N ASP A 501 19.00 -22.98 5.15
CA ASP A 501 17.98 -24.00 5.29
C ASP A 501 17.58 -24.01 6.77
N LEU A 502 16.29 -23.86 7.01
CA LEU A 502 15.79 -23.69 8.35
C LEU A 502 15.19 -24.96 8.94
N LYS A 503 14.63 -25.91 8.18
CA LYS A 503 13.91 -27.06 8.75
C LYS A 503 13.80 -28.20 7.76
N GLY A 504 14.39 -29.33 8.11
CA GLY A 504 14.29 -30.48 7.21
C GLY A 504 15.15 -31.65 7.61
N LYS A 505 15.11 -32.68 6.76
CA LYS A 505 16.20 -33.63 6.61
C LYS A 505 16.68 -33.61 5.17
N ASP A 506 17.87 -33.07 4.97
CA ASP A 506 18.26 -32.52 3.69
C ASP A 506 19.48 -33.24 3.12
N SER A 507 19.57 -33.19 1.79
CA SER A 507 20.62 -33.83 1.01
C SER A 507 21.48 -32.79 0.33
N TYR A 508 22.73 -32.68 0.78
CA TYR A 508 23.69 -31.72 0.23
C TYR A 508 24.74 -32.38 -0.65
N PHE A 509 24.91 -31.87 -1.85
CA PHE A 509 26.03 -32.19 -2.73
C PHE A 509 26.81 -30.92 -3.05
N GLY A 510 27.79 -30.56 -2.19
CA GLY A 510 28.54 -29.31 -2.31
C GLY A 510 29.41 -28.98 -1.09
N ASN A 511 29.27 -27.75 -0.58
CA ASN A 511 29.86 -27.29 0.67
C ASN A 511 28.96 -27.53 1.89
N GLY A 512 27.64 -27.57 1.69
CA GLY A 512 26.66 -27.79 2.74
C GLY A 512 26.68 -29.19 3.31
N SER A 513 26.11 -29.33 4.50
CA SER A 513 25.86 -30.64 5.12
C SER A 513 24.78 -30.54 6.19
N GLU A 514 24.05 -31.64 6.36
CA GLU A 514 22.96 -31.81 7.31
C GLU A 514 23.25 -31.26 8.73
N GLY A 515 22.36 -30.40 9.23
CA GLY A 515 22.34 -29.84 10.56
C GLY A 515 23.66 -29.17 10.97
N SER A 516 24.25 -28.41 10.06
CA SER A 516 25.57 -27.82 10.24
C SER A 516 25.68 -26.40 9.70
N TRP A 517 26.70 -25.69 10.17
CA TRP A 517 27.11 -24.42 9.56
C TRP A 517 28.39 -24.66 8.76
N TRP A 518 28.55 -23.94 7.66
CA TRP A 518 29.78 -23.96 6.85
C TRP A 518 30.20 -22.57 6.42
N SER A 519 31.50 -22.44 6.14
CA SER A 519 32.07 -21.28 5.45
C SER A 519 32.55 -21.69 4.07
N THR A 520 32.34 -20.82 3.09
CA THR A 520 32.55 -21.14 1.66
C THR A 520 33.98 -20.87 1.18
N GLY A 521 34.97 -21.05 2.05
CA GLY A 521 36.37 -20.67 1.76
C GLY A 521 36.59 -19.16 1.61
N SER A 522 35.53 -18.36 1.80
CA SER A 522 35.54 -16.90 1.75
C SER A 522 35.23 -16.31 3.12
N LYS A 523 35.65 -15.05 3.35
CA LYS A 523 35.35 -14.33 4.61
C LYS A 523 33.94 -13.76 4.68
N TRP A 524 33.21 -13.80 3.58
CA TRP A 524 32.01 -12.97 3.36
C TRP A 524 30.77 -13.78 3.02
N GLY A 525 30.89 -15.10 3.01
CA GLY A 525 29.79 -16.00 2.74
C GLY A 525 29.73 -17.14 3.75
N CYS A 526 28.51 -17.57 4.05
CA CYS A 526 28.26 -18.73 4.89
C CYS A 526 26.96 -19.42 4.49
N GLY A 527 26.88 -20.70 4.83
CA GLY A 527 25.62 -21.41 4.85
C GLY A 527 25.33 -22.00 6.22
N LEU A 528 24.05 -22.22 6.47
CA LEU A 528 23.51 -22.77 7.70
C LEU A 528 22.36 -23.68 7.33
N ASP A 529 22.38 -24.86 7.93
CA ASP A 529 21.26 -25.78 8.06
C ASP A 529 20.99 -25.95 9.55
N LEU A 530 19.72 -25.77 9.94
CA LEU A 530 19.26 -25.92 11.31
C LEU A 530 18.59 -27.28 11.52
N LYS A 531 19.09 -28.04 12.51
CA LYS A 531 18.42 -29.26 12.96
C LYS A 531 17.02 -28.94 13.47
N GLU A 532 16.07 -29.83 13.20
CA GLU A 532 14.68 -29.80 13.70
C GLU A 532 14.58 -29.48 15.21
N ARG A 533 15.59 -29.91 16.00
CA ARG A 533 15.67 -29.68 17.45
C ARG A 533 16.16 -28.27 17.85
N ASP A 534 16.95 -27.61 17.01
CA ASP A 534 17.51 -26.28 17.24
C ASP A 534 16.49 -25.18 16.88
N LEU A 535 15.56 -25.46 15.96
CA LEU A 535 14.43 -24.59 15.67
C LEU A 535 13.47 -24.45 16.83
N ALA A 536 13.27 -25.49 17.66
CA ALA A 536 12.42 -25.36 18.84
C ALA A 536 12.95 -24.32 19.86
N GLU A 537 14.25 -23.97 19.80
CA GLU A 537 14.87 -22.89 20.58
C GLU A 537 14.82 -21.52 19.87
N TYR A 538 14.64 -21.46 18.55
CA TYR A 538 14.78 -20.22 17.74
C TYR A 538 13.55 -19.82 16.90
N LEU A 539 12.69 -20.77 16.55
CA LEU A 539 11.39 -20.61 15.88
C LEU A 539 10.29 -21.04 16.84
N ILE A 540 9.64 -20.05 17.46
CA ILE A 540 8.26 -20.22 17.87
C ILE A 540 7.45 -19.90 16.62
N GLU A 541 6.93 -20.92 15.94
CA GLU A 541 5.94 -20.75 14.87
C GLU A 541 4.73 -19.97 15.42
N PRO A 542 4.26 -18.94 14.69
CA PRO A 542 3.15 -18.12 15.13
C PRO A 542 1.84 -18.70 14.62
N GLU A 543 1.34 -19.78 15.20
CA GLU A 543 -0.05 -20.18 14.97
C GLU A 543 -0.76 -20.70 16.23
N THR A 544 -1.85 -20.00 16.57
CA THR A 544 -3.00 -20.39 17.41
C THR A 544 -2.91 -20.44 18.94
N ILE A 545 -1.80 -20.07 19.58
CA ILE A 545 -1.81 -19.85 21.05
C ILE A 545 -1.27 -18.45 21.35
N THR A 546 -2.11 -17.57 21.88
CA THR A 546 -1.64 -16.26 22.30
C THR A 546 -0.54 -16.44 23.35
N THR A 547 0.57 -15.70 23.24
CA THR A 547 1.75 -15.79 24.11
C THR A 547 1.38 -15.82 25.60
N THR A 548 0.28 -15.16 25.96
CA THR A 548 -0.35 -15.16 27.29
C THR A 548 -0.78 -16.54 27.78
N GLU A 549 -1.43 -17.37 26.96
CA GLU A 549 -1.92 -18.71 27.33
C GLU A 549 -0.77 -19.70 27.57
N ARG A 550 0.32 -19.54 26.81
CA ARG A 550 1.53 -20.36 26.96
C ARG A 550 2.24 -20.13 28.31
N TYR A 551 2.28 -18.88 28.78
CA TYR A 551 2.86 -18.54 30.09
C TYR A 551 1.96 -18.93 31.26
N LEU A 552 0.63 -18.78 31.14
CA LEU A 552 -0.33 -19.21 32.17
C LEU A 552 -0.26 -20.73 32.42
N LYS A 553 -0.08 -21.51 31.35
CA LYS A 553 0.06 -22.98 31.40
C LYS A 553 1.40 -23.42 32.01
N ALA A 554 2.50 -22.71 31.69
CA ALA A 554 3.83 -22.99 32.25
C ALA A 554 3.95 -22.67 33.76
N LEU A 555 3.07 -21.80 34.28
CA LEU A 555 3.02 -21.41 35.70
C LEU A 555 2.12 -22.32 36.56
N ASN A 556 1.60 -23.42 35.99
CA ASN A 556 0.71 -24.37 36.68
C ASN A 556 -0.56 -23.71 37.23
N LEU A 557 -1.00 -22.61 36.62
CA LEU A 557 -2.30 -21.99 36.91
C LEU A 557 -3.33 -22.68 36.01
N PRO A 558 -4.42 -23.23 36.57
CA PRO A 558 -5.41 -23.98 35.79
C PRO A 558 -6.00 -23.04 34.74
N ALA A 559 -6.18 -23.56 33.52
CA ALA A 559 -6.70 -22.85 32.34
C ALA A 559 -7.80 -21.86 32.74
N LEU A 560 -7.38 -20.60 32.92
CA LEU A 560 -8.27 -19.50 33.23
C LEU A 560 -8.79 -19.06 31.88
N HIS A 561 -10.04 -19.46 31.57
CA HIS A 561 -10.84 -18.72 30.62
C HIS A 561 -10.69 -17.22 30.89
N MET A 562 -10.57 -16.42 29.83
CA MET A 562 -10.27 -14.97 29.77
C MET A 562 -11.21 -14.02 30.57
N ALA A 563 -11.92 -14.51 31.59
CA ALA A 563 -12.92 -13.78 32.35
C ALA A 563 -12.44 -13.27 33.72
N ASP A 564 -11.29 -13.69 34.25
CA ASP A 564 -10.91 -13.46 35.66
C ASP A 564 -9.68 -12.54 35.83
N TRP A 565 -9.79 -11.31 35.29
CA TRP A 565 -8.73 -10.29 35.27
C TRP A 565 -8.17 -9.93 36.67
N ASP A 566 -8.97 -10.07 37.72
CA ASP A 566 -8.56 -9.83 39.10
C ASP A 566 -7.43 -10.77 39.59
N LYS A 567 -7.34 -11.99 39.04
CA LYS A 567 -6.26 -12.94 39.36
C LYS A 567 -4.95 -12.58 38.67
N VAL A 568 -5.01 -12.05 37.44
CA VAL A 568 -3.83 -11.57 36.70
C VAL A 568 -3.21 -10.37 37.41
N ILE A 569 -4.04 -9.44 37.89
CA ILE A 569 -3.61 -8.26 38.67
C ILE A 569 -2.93 -8.68 39.98
N LYS A 570 -3.46 -9.69 40.70
CA LYS A 570 -2.85 -10.21 41.94
C LYS A 570 -1.49 -10.87 41.74
N PHE A 571 -1.30 -11.58 40.62
CA PHE A 571 -0.04 -12.25 40.29
C PHE A 571 1.07 -11.26 39.93
N VAL A 572 0.74 -10.23 39.14
CA VAL A 572 1.69 -9.19 38.71
C VAL A 572 2.28 -8.38 39.88
N ASN A 573 1.55 -8.27 40.99
CA ASN A 573 2.00 -7.53 42.16
C ASN A 573 2.96 -8.31 43.07
N GLN A 574 3.48 -9.47 42.63
CA GLN A 574 4.52 -10.22 43.34
C GLN A 574 5.91 -9.82 42.80
N PRO A 575 6.86 -9.41 43.66
CA PRO A 575 8.17 -8.94 43.21
C PRO A 575 9.08 -10.11 42.84
N GLU A 576 9.83 -9.91 41.75
CA GLU A 576 10.79 -10.81 41.08
C GLU A 576 10.21 -11.63 39.90
N ASN A 577 10.47 -11.21 38.64
CA ASN A 577 10.92 -12.12 37.56
C ASN A 577 11.03 -11.49 36.15
N GLU A 578 11.90 -12.09 35.35
CA GLU A 578 12.02 -11.92 33.89
C GLU A 578 10.68 -12.17 33.15
N SER A 579 9.83 -13.05 33.70
CA SER A 579 8.46 -13.34 33.27
C SER A 579 7.53 -12.12 33.22
N LEU A 580 7.76 -11.13 34.09
CA LEU A 580 6.97 -9.90 34.12
C LEU A 580 7.24 -9.03 32.89
N LYS A 581 8.48 -8.98 32.41
CA LYS A 581 8.85 -8.21 31.20
C LYS A 581 8.19 -8.78 29.95
N VAL A 582 8.13 -10.11 29.84
CA VAL A 582 7.50 -10.79 28.71
C VAL A 582 5.98 -10.58 28.71
N LEU A 583 5.36 -10.60 29.90
CA LEU A 583 3.92 -10.31 30.03
C LEU A 583 3.58 -8.87 29.62
N VAL A 584 4.36 -7.89 30.08
CA VAL A 584 4.13 -6.46 29.72
C VAL A 584 4.33 -6.24 28.22
N ASP A 585 5.33 -6.88 27.60
CA ASP A 585 5.55 -6.80 26.15
C ASP A 585 4.38 -7.41 25.36
N SER A 586 3.92 -8.60 25.77
CA SER A 586 2.78 -9.28 25.16
C SER A 586 1.50 -8.45 25.25
N LEU A 587 1.21 -7.86 26.41
CA LEU A 587 0.05 -7.00 26.59
C LEU A 587 0.17 -5.73 25.73
N PHE A 588 1.38 -5.18 25.58
CA PHE A 588 1.58 -4.00 24.73
C PHE A 588 1.33 -4.32 23.26
N ILE A 589 1.78 -5.48 22.77
CA ILE A 589 1.48 -5.94 21.41
C ILE A 589 -0.03 -6.08 21.19
N GLN A 590 -0.75 -6.71 22.12
CA GLN A 590 -2.21 -6.83 22.05
C GLN A 590 -2.91 -5.46 22.06
N ALA A 591 -2.41 -4.52 22.87
CA ALA A 591 -2.92 -3.15 22.91
C ALA A 591 -2.69 -2.37 21.59
N THR A 592 -1.77 -2.82 20.72
CA THR A 592 -1.42 -2.19 19.43
C THR A 592 -2.06 -2.86 18.20
N ALA A 593 -2.83 -3.95 18.38
CA ALA A 593 -3.36 -4.76 17.27
C ALA A 593 -4.41 -4.02 16.40
N ILE A 594 -4.45 -4.35 15.08
CA ILE A 594 -5.40 -3.79 14.09
C ILE A 594 -6.56 -4.75 13.75
N ASN A 595 -6.29 -6.06 13.67
CA ASN A 595 -7.28 -7.01 13.13
C ASN A 595 -8.61 -6.92 13.88
N VAL A 596 -9.71 -6.84 13.12
CA VAL A 596 -11.09 -6.79 13.63
C VAL A 596 -11.36 -7.97 14.56
N GLU A 597 -10.74 -9.12 14.30
CA GLU A 597 -10.79 -10.34 15.10
C GLU A 597 -10.13 -10.26 16.49
N HIS A 598 -9.35 -9.21 16.77
CA HIS A 598 -8.68 -8.99 18.06
C HIS A 598 -9.06 -7.67 18.73
N ALA A 599 -10.03 -6.94 18.15
CA ALA A 599 -10.51 -5.67 18.68
C ALA A 599 -11.08 -5.81 20.10
N ASP A 600 -11.65 -6.98 20.43
CA ASP A 600 -12.15 -7.34 21.75
C ASP A 600 -11.04 -7.40 22.82
N LYS A 601 -9.79 -7.64 22.41
CA LYS A 601 -8.62 -7.79 23.31
C LYS A 601 -7.84 -6.49 23.52
N VAL A 602 -8.00 -5.49 22.64
CA VAL A 602 -7.23 -4.24 22.66
C VAL A 602 -7.49 -3.43 23.94
N GLU A 603 -8.76 -3.12 24.25
CA GLU A 603 -9.10 -2.29 25.42
C GLU A 603 -8.81 -3.00 26.75
N PRO A 604 -9.10 -4.31 26.92
CA PRO A 604 -8.66 -5.07 28.09
C PRO A 604 -7.15 -5.01 28.30
N ALA A 605 -6.34 -5.21 27.24
CA ALA A 605 -4.88 -5.14 27.36
C ALA A 605 -4.39 -3.74 27.79
N LYS A 606 -4.97 -2.67 27.21
CA LYS A 606 -4.71 -1.28 27.64
C LYS A 606 -5.10 -1.06 29.10
N LYS A 607 -6.24 -1.59 29.55
CA LYS A 607 -6.70 -1.50 30.93
C LYS A 607 -5.75 -2.24 31.89
N THR A 608 -5.38 -3.48 31.58
CA THR A 608 -4.44 -4.25 32.39
C THR A 608 -3.10 -3.52 32.52
N LEU A 609 -2.52 -3.03 31.42
CA LEU A 609 -1.27 -2.28 31.47
C LEU A 609 -1.34 -1.02 32.35
N ARG A 610 -2.49 -0.34 32.40
CA ARG A 610 -2.73 0.79 33.32
C ARG A 610 -2.75 0.34 34.78
N GLU A 611 -3.34 -0.80 35.08
CA GLU A 611 -3.45 -1.36 36.44
C GLU A 611 -2.12 -1.96 36.96
N MET A 612 -1.20 -2.35 36.07
CA MET A 612 0.13 -2.85 36.43
C MET A 612 1.09 -1.79 36.99
N LYS A 613 0.78 -0.49 36.85
CA LYS A 613 1.53 0.65 37.43
C LYS A 613 3.06 0.56 37.21
N GLU A 614 3.87 0.51 38.27
CA GLU A 614 5.35 0.50 38.25
C GLU A 614 5.92 -0.56 37.31
N ASN A 615 5.25 -1.70 37.24
CA ASN A 615 5.69 -2.84 36.44
C ASN A 615 5.55 -2.62 34.93
N SER A 616 4.56 -1.84 34.49
CA SER A 616 4.38 -1.50 33.06
C SER A 616 5.09 -0.21 32.67
N VAL A 617 5.11 0.81 33.54
CA VAL A 617 5.72 2.13 33.26
C VAL A 617 7.18 1.98 32.85
N ALA A 618 7.98 1.20 33.59
CA ALA A 618 9.41 1.03 33.30
C ALA A 618 9.70 0.40 31.92
N TYR A 619 8.75 -0.39 31.40
CA TYR A 619 8.83 -0.97 30.06
C TYR A 619 8.35 0.01 28.98
N LEU A 620 7.17 0.60 29.18
CA LEU A 620 6.52 1.48 28.20
C LEU A 620 7.36 2.75 27.95
N VAL A 621 8.01 3.29 28.98
CA VAL A 621 8.94 4.43 28.84
C VAL A 621 10.13 4.09 27.92
N LYS A 622 10.55 2.82 27.84
CA LYS A 622 11.61 2.41 26.91
C LYS A 622 11.16 2.44 25.44
N LYS A 623 9.85 2.34 25.19
CA LYS A 623 9.23 2.34 23.85
C LYS A 623 8.96 3.74 23.28
N LEU A 624 9.26 4.81 24.03
CA LEU A 624 9.07 6.19 23.56
C LEU A 624 9.92 6.56 22.33
N ASN A 625 10.92 5.77 21.95
CA ASN A 625 11.67 5.96 20.70
C ASN A 625 10.96 5.36 19.47
N SER A 626 9.79 4.74 19.64
CA SER A 626 9.04 4.15 18.53
C SER A 626 8.57 5.20 17.55
N ARG A 627 8.75 4.93 16.25
CA ARG A 627 8.29 5.76 15.11
C ARG A 627 6.94 5.31 14.54
N ASP A 628 6.38 4.20 15.03
CA ASP A 628 5.06 3.74 14.60
C ASP A 628 3.96 4.60 15.27
N ALA A 629 3.10 5.21 14.46
CA ALA A 629 2.05 6.10 14.93
C ALA A 629 1.06 5.43 15.90
N ARG A 630 0.80 4.12 15.74
CA ARG A 630 -0.09 3.32 16.59
C ARG A 630 0.58 2.95 17.90
N GLU A 631 1.84 2.54 17.89
CA GLU A 631 2.58 2.31 19.13
C GLU A 631 2.63 3.61 19.95
N ILE A 632 2.87 4.75 19.31
CA ILE A 632 2.85 6.07 19.97
C ILE A 632 1.45 6.36 20.53
N GLN A 633 0.39 6.16 19.75
CA GLN A 633 -0.98 6.42 20.22
C GLN A 633 -1.35 5.48 21.38
N THR A 634 -0.89 4.23 21.34
CA THR A 634 -1.10 3.24 22.41
C THR A 634 -0.32 3.61 23.67
N LEU A 635 0.91 4.11 23.53
CA LEU A 635 1.68 4.66 24.66
C LEU A 635 0.97 5.85 25.29
N VAL A 636 0.43 6.77 24.48
CA VAL A 636 -0.37 7.90 24.97
C VAL A 636 -1.65 7.43 25.66
N ASP A 637 -2.36 6.46 25.10
CA ASP A 637 -3.58 5.91 25.71
C ASP A 637 -3.33 5.19 27.03
N ILE A 638 -2.22 4.44 27.13
CA ILE A 638 -1.90 3.69 28.34
C ILE A 638 -1.29 4.61 29.38
N LEU A 639 -0.12 5.20 29.10
CA LEU A 639 0.59 6.03 30.07
C LEU A 639 -0.20 7.30 30.38
N GLY A 640 -0.81 7.94 29.38
CA GLY A 640 -1.57 9.17 29.53
C GLY A 640 -2.86 9.05 30.35
N LYS A 641 -3.45 7.86 30.39
CA LYS A 641 -4.70 7.58 31.12
C LYS A 641 -4.48 6.67 32.33
N MET A 642 -3.26 6.64 32.89
CA MET A 642 -2.98 5.87 34.11
C MET A 642 -3.70 6.48 35.32
N PRO A 643 -4.26 5.65 36.23
CA PRO A 643 -4.95 6.14 37.43
C PRO A 643 -4.08 6.97 38.38
N GLU A 644 -2.76 6.69 38.41
CA GLU A 644 -1.78 7.38 39.24
C GLU A 644 -0.76 8.09 38.35
N ALA A 645 -1.02 9.35 38.02
CA ALA A 645 -0.20 10.15 37.11
C ALA A 645 1.23 10.42 37.63
N THR A 646 1.44 10.46 38.95
CA THR A 646 2.73 10.83 39.57
C THR A 646 3.89 9.94 39.11
N LEU A 647 3.63 8.64 38.95
CA LEU A 647 4.63 7.65 38.55
C LEU A 647 5.10 7.82 37.09
N PRO A 648 4.22 7.80 36.06
CA PRO A 648 4.63 8.04 34.69
C PRO A 648 5.17 9.46 34.50
N VAL A 649 4.65 10.48 35.20
CA VAL A 649 5.25 11.82 35.19
C VAL A 649 6.71 11.74 35.63
N ALA A 650 6.98 11.21 36.83
CA ALA A 650 8.35 11.11 37.37
C ALA A 650 9.29 10.34 36.43
N ALA A 651 8.81 9.27 35.80
CA ALA A 651 9.59 8.47 34.86
C ALA A 651 9.91 9.21 33.55
N LEU A 652 9.04 10.13 33.10
CA LEU A 652 9.15 10.85 31.83
C LEU A 652 9.92 12.18 31.93
N LEU A 653 10.05 12.79 33.12
CA LEU A 653 10.74 14.08 33.27
C LEU A 653 12.18 14.06 32.74
N GLY A 654 12.90 12.94 32.93
CA GLY A 654 14.26 12.76 32.42
C GLY A 654 14.31 12.65 30.89
N ASP A 655 13.26 12.16 30.26
CA ASP A 655 13.19 11.98 28.79
C ASP A 655 13.02 13.29 28.03
N LEU A 656 12.60 14.37 28.70
CA LEU A 656 12.51 15.70 28.11
C LEU A 656 13.88 16.31 27.75
N ARG A 657 14.96 15.75 28.29
CA ARG A 657 16.35 16.17 28.02
C ARG A 657 17.13 15.13 27.20
N ASN A 658 16.43 14.20 26.57
CA ASN A 658 17.06 13.15 25.78
C ASN A 658 17.64 13.69 24.46
N GLU A 659 18.73 13.10 23.98
CA GLU A 659 19.34 13.47 22.69
C GLU A 659 18.47 13.05 21.49
N ASP A 660 17.60 12.04 21.65
CA ASP A 660 16.66 11.62 20.62
C ASP A 660 15.42 12.52 20.60
N ASN A 661 15.37 13.45 19.64
CA ASN A 661 14.23 14.34 19.43
C ASN A 661 12.90 13.60 19.35
N TRP A 662 12.86 12.38 18.80
CA TRP A 662 11.63 11.62 18.67
C TRP A 662 11.11 11.14 20.03
N ARG A 663 12.03 10.70 20.89
CA ARG A 663 11.74 10.34 22.28
C ARG A 663 11.23 11.54 23.08
N VAL A 664 11.86 12.72 22.91
CA VAL A 664 11.43 13.97 23.56
C VAL A 664 10.00 14.34 23.14
N ARG A 665 9.68 14.28 21.83
CA ARG A 665 8.32 14.57 21.32
C ARG A 665 7.27 13.64 21.91
N ASN A 666 7.56 12.34 21.95
CA ASN A 666 6.65 11.34 22.50
C ASN A 666 6.46 11.53 24.02
N ALA A 667 7.52 11.88 24.76
CA ALA A 667 7.40 12.25 26.17
C ALA A 667 6.49 13.47 26.37
N CYS A 668 6.63 14.53 25.57
CA CYS A 668 5.72 15.68 25.60
C CYS A 668 4.26 15.28 25.34
N ARG A 669 4.00 14.41 24.35
CA ARG A 669 2.64 13.92 24.06
C ARG A 669 2.01 13.21 25.26
N VAL A 670 2.76 12.30 25.89
CA VAL A 670 2.27 11.54 27.04
C VAL A 670 2.04 12.46 28.26
N LEU A 671 2.98 13.37 28.55
CA LEU A 671 2.83 14.34 29.64
C LEU A 671 1.64 15.28 29.43
N GLY A 672 1.38 15.67 28.18
CA GLY A 672 0.20 16.48 27.83
C GLY A 672 -1.11 15.74 28.06
N GLU A 673 -1.16 14.42 27.86
CA GLU A 673 -2.36 13.62 28.14
C GLU A 673 -2.54 13.35 29.64
N LEU A 674 -1.44 13.22 30.39
CA LEU A 674 -1.45 13.10 31.87
C LEU A 674 -1.99 14.36 32.55
N LYS A 675 -1.77 15.54 31.96
CA LYS A 675 -2.23 16.86 32.45
C LYS A 675 -1.74 17.22 33.86
N ASP A 676 -0.68 16.58 34.34
CA ASP A 676 -0.10 16.86 35.64
C ASP A 676 0.75 18.14 35.59
N THR A 677 0.44 19.10 36.45
CA THR A 677 1.12 20.40 36.50
C THR A 677 2.56 20.30 36.98
N ALA A 678 2.96 19.20 37.63
CA ALA A 678 4.35 18.95 38.03
C ALA A 678 5.31 18.87 36.83
N ALA A 679 4.81 18.56 35.64
CA ALA A 679 5.60 18.53 34.41
C ALA A 679 5.85 19.93 33.81
N VAL A 680 5.06 20.94 34.21
CA VAL A 680 5.06 22.28 33.58
C VAL A 680 6.42 22.98 33.62
N PRO A 681 7.17 23.01 34.74
CA PRO A 681 8.51 23.61 34.76
C PRO A 681 9.47 22.96 33.76
N TYR A 682 9.39 21.64 33.59
CA TYR A 682 10.24 20.90 32.67
C TYR A 682 9.82 21.09 31.21
N LEU A 683 8.50 21.18 30.94
CA LEU A 683 8.00 21.49 29.61
C LEU A 683 8.36 22.93 29.18
N ILE A 684 8.43 23.87 30.13
CA ILE A 684 8.92 25.24 29.88
C ILE A 684 10.38 25.21 29.41
N ASP A 685 11.25 24.41 30.04
CA ASP A 685 12.65 24.26 29.60
C ASP A 685 12.74 23.82 28.12
N VAL A 686 11.85 22.91 27.69
CA VAL A 686 11.80 22.35 26.33
C VAL A 686 11.39 23.38 25.27
N LEU A 687 10.78 24.50 25.67
CA LEU A 687 10.42 25.58 24.73
C LEU A 687 11.65 26.23 24.07
N ASN A 688 12.85 26.04 24.60
CA ASN A 688 14.10 26.51 23.98
C ASN A 688 14.80 25.45 23.13
N HIS A 689 14.17 24.31 22.87
CA HIS A 689 14.77 23.21 22.12
C HIS A 689 15.07 23.62 20.65
N PRO A 690 16.21 23.22 20.05
CA PRO A 690 16.57 23.61 18.68
C PRO A 690 15.57 23.10 17.63
N ASP A 691 15.02 21.91 17.85
CA ASP A 691 14.01 21.30 16.98
C ASP A 691 12.62 21.94 17.18
N TYR A 692 12.05 22.50 16.11
CA TYR A 692 10.75 23.18 16.15
C TYR A 692 9.58 22.25 16.43
N GLN A 693 9.66 20.97 16.05
CA GLN A 693 8.59 20.01 16.31
C GLN A 693 8.56 19.70 17.81
N VAL A 694 9.72 19.56 18.45
CA VAL A 694 9.84 19.41 19.91
C VAL A 694 9.21 20.60 20.64
N ARG A 695 9.54 21.84 20.24
CA ARG A 695 8.91 23.05 20.82
C ARG A 695 7.40 23.05 20.65
N GLY A 696 6.91 22.68 19.47
CA GLY A 696 5.48 22.59 19.17
C GLY A 696 4.74 21.59 20.06
N TYR A 697 5.31 20.39 20.28
CA TYR A 697 4.73 19.38 21.16
C TYR A 697 4.76 19.79 22.64
N ALA A 698 5.82 20.48 23.09
CA ALA A 698 5.89 21.01 24.45
C ALA A 698 4.81 22.07 24.71
N LEU A 699 4.56 22.98 23.75
CA LEU A 699 3.47 23.96 23.86
C LEU A 699 2.09 23.29 23.94
N THR A 700 1.83 22.29 23.08
CA THR A 700 0.58 21.53 23.14
C THR A 700 0.41 20.83 24.50
N ALA A 701 1.48 20.24 25.04
CA ALA A 701 1.46 19.60 26.34
C ALA A 701 1.15 20.60 27.47
N ILE A 702 1.80 21.77 27.47
CA ILE A 702 1.54 22.87 28.42
C ILE A 702 0.08 23.35 28.32
N GLY A 703 -0.45 23.50 27.11
CA GLY A 703 -1.86 23.86 26.91
C GLY A 703 -2.79 22.86 27.59
N ASN A 704 -2.55 21.57 27.40
CA ASN A 704 -3.39 20.51 27.94
C ASN A 704 -3.37 20.42 29.48
N THR A 705 -2.29 20.84 30.16
CA THR A 705 -2.26 20.90 31.65
C THR A 705 -3.13 22.02 32.21
N LYS A 706 -3.47 23.03 31.39
CA LYS A 706 -4.23 24.23 31.78
C LYS A 706 -3.59 25.04 32.91
N ASP A 707 -2.30 24.83 33.17
CA ASP A 707 -1.57 25.56 34.21
C ASP A 707 -1.16 26.95 33.72
N ASN A 708 -1.76 27.96 34.31
CA ASN A 708 -1.54 29.35 34.00
C ASN A 708 -0.16 29.89 34.45
N SER A 709 0.62 29.12 35.21
CA SER A 709 2.01 29.44 35.57
C SER A 709 2.91 29.57 34.32
N ALA A 710 2.59 28.83 33.25
CA ALA A 710 3.34 28.86 31.99
C ALA A 710 2.91 29.98 31.03
N PHE A 711 1.88 30.78 31.37
CA PHE A 711 1.26 31.73 30.45
C PHE A 711 2.27 32.64 29.74
N ASN A 712 3.19 33.26 30.49
CA ASN A 712 4.17 34.19 29.91
C ASN A 712 5.10 33.48 28.90
N TRP A 713 5.47 32.23 29.15
CA TRP A 713 6.33 31.44 28.28
C TRP A 713 5.60 30.99 27.02
N VAL A 714 4.34 30.59 27.15
CA VAL A 714 3.49 30.27 26.01
C VAL A 714 3.28 31.51 25.14
N ALA A 715 2.97 32.66 25.73
CA ALA A 715 2.79 33.92 25.01
C ALA A 715 4.06 34.35 24.27
N LEU A 716 5.25 34.17 24.88
CA LEU A 716 6.53 34.48 24.25
C LEU A 716 6.76 33.64 22.97
N ALA A 717 6.29 32.39 22.94
CA ALA A 717 6.42 31.51 21.78
C ALA A 717 5.60 31.95 20.54
N LEU A 718 4.74 32.96 20.66
CA LEU A 718 4.14 33.62 19.48
C LEU A 718 5.18 34.37 18.62
N ALA A 719 6.34 34.69 19.17
CA ALA A 719 7.44 35.30 18.44
C ALA A 719 8.34 34.28 17.72
N ASP A 720 8.02 32.97 17.75
CA ASP A 720 8.84 31.95 17.09
C ASP A 720 8.84 32.12 15.57
N SER A 721 10.02 31.95 14.95
CA SER A 721 10.20 32.01 13.51
C SER A 721 9.36 30.98 12.73
N VAL A 722 9.06 29.83 13.33
CA VAL A 722 8.36 28.72 12.69
C VAL A 722 6.86 28.77 13.02
N GLU A 723 6.04 28.75 11.98
CA GLU A 723 4.58 28.84 12.04
C GLU A 723 3.93 27.70 12.83
N VAL A 724 4.51 26.49 12.77
CA VAL A 724 4.03 25.34 13.56
C VAL A 724 4.13 25.64 15.06
N VAL A 725 5.20 26.29 15.51
CA VAL A 725 5.40 26.64 16.91
C VAL A 725 4.44 27.75 17.33
N ARG A 726 4.29 28.80 16.50
CA ARG A 726 3.31 29.86 16.74
C ARG A 726 1.89 29.32 16.83
N LYS A 727 1.50 28.40 15.93
CA LYS A 727 0.20 27.71 15.97
C LYS A 727 0.01 26.95 17.29
N SER A 728 1.02 26.19 17.73
CA SER A 728 0.95 25.47 19.01
C SER A 728 0.86 26.41 20.21
N SER A 729 1.53 27.57 20.16
CA SER A 729 1.42 28.61 21.19
C SER A 729 0.01 29.17 21.26
N VAL A 730 -0.58 29.52 20.10
CA VAL A 730 -1.97 29.98 20.00
C VAL A 730 -2.95 28.93 20.54
N TYR A 731 -2.78 27.66 20.17
CA TYR A 731 -3.58 26.56 20.72
C TYR A 731 -3.48 26.50 22.25
N ALA A 732 -2.26 26.57 22.79
CA ALA A 732 -2.03 26.51 24.23
C ALA A 732 -2.62 27.71 24.97
N LEU A 733 -2.51 28.93 24.44
CA LEU A 733 -3.17 30.12 25.00
C LEU A 733 -4.69 29.95 25.10
N GLY A 734 -5.31 29.33 24.08
CA GLY A 734 -6.72 28.99 24.09
C GLY A 734 -7.09 27.94 25.15
N GLU A 735 -6.29 26.89 25.32
CA GLU A 735 -6.52 25.85 26.34
C GLU A 735 -6.31 26.36 27.78
N LEU A 736 -5.36 27.26 28.00
CA LEU A 736 -5.12 27.91 29.30
C LEU A 736 -6.33 28.75 29.75
N GLN A 737 -7.16 29.21 28.80
CA GLN A 737 -8.34 30.06 29.02
C GLN A 737 -8.05 31.29 29.90
N ASN A 738 -6.82 31.81 29.83
CA ASN A 738 -6.44 33.04 30.55
C ASN A 738 -7.00 34.25 29.83
N GLU A 739 -7.71 35.12 30.54
CA GLU A 739 -8.24 36.38 29.98
C GLU A 739 -7.12 37.30 29.44
N ARG A 740 -5.93 37.26 30.04
CA ARG A 740 -4.75 37.98 29.52
C ARG A 740 -4.34 37.50 28.12
N GLY A 741 -4.78 36.30 27.71
CA GLY A 741 -4.52 35.71 26.40
C GLY A 741 -5.33 36.34 25.28
N VAL A 742 -6.41 37.08 25.57
CA VAL A 742 -7.29 37.68 24.56
C VAL A 742 -6.50 38.58 23.61
N ASP A 743 -5.68 39.49 24.13
CA ASP A 743 -4.89 40.42 23.31
C ASP A 743 -3.88 39.69 22.42
N TYR A 744 -3.26 38.63 22.94
CA TYR A 744 -2.31 37.80 22.19
C TYR A 744 -2.98 36.99 21.08
N LEU A 745 -4.18 36.48 21.32
CA LEU A 745 -4.95 35.76 20.31
C LEU A 745 -5.52 36.72 19.25
N ILE A 746 -5.95 37.92 19.63
CA ILE A 746 -6.33 38.98 18.68
C ILE A 746 -5.15 39.38 17.80
N TYR A 747 -3.95 39.50 18.38
CA TYR A 747 -2.72 39.73 17.61
C TYR A 747 -2.46 38.60 16.61
N ALA A 748 -2.66 37.34 17.01
CA ALA A 748 -2.47 36.17 16.15
C ALA A 748 -3.50 36.06 15.00
N LEU A 749 -4.59 36.84 15.01
CA LEU A 749 -5.50 36.97 13.86
C LEU A 749 -4.83 37.65 12.66
N ASP A 750 -3.71 38.35 12.86
CA ASP A 750 -2.92 38.97 11.79
C ASP A 750 -1.71 38.11 11.36
N ASP A 751 -1.57 36.88 11.87
CA ASP A 751 -0.44 36.02 11.48
C ASP A 751 -0.46 35.74 9.96
N PRO A 752 0.71 35.77 9.28
CA PRO A 752 0.78 35.48 7.85
C PRO A 752 0.20 34.10 7.46
N HIS A 753 0.27 33.12 8.35
CA HIS A 753 -0.19 31.76 8.08
C HIS A 753 -1.64 31.55 8.51
N TYR A 754 -2.48 31.12 7.57
CA TYR A 754 -3.91 30.87 7.79
C TYR A 754 -4.19 29.89 8.94
N SER A 755 -3.35 28.86 9.10
CA SER A 755 -3.50 27.87 10.18
C SER A 755 -3.31 28.46 11.59
N VAL A 756 -2.52 29.52 11.73
CA VAL A 756 -2.34 30.23 13.01
C VAL A 756 -3.55 31.11 13.29
N ARG A 757 -4.04 31.84 12.27
CA ARG A 757 -5.26 32.67 12.37
C ARG A 757 -6.48 31.85 12.79
N MET A 758 -6.68 30.67 12.19
CA MET A 758 -7.78 29.78 12.56
C MET A 758 -7.62 29.20 13.97
N ALA A 759 -6.40 28.87 14.40
CA ALA A 759 -6.16 28.46 15.78
C ALA A 759 -6.51 29.58 16.77
N ALA A 760 -6.29 30.85 16.39
CA ALA A 760 -6.61 32.00 17.23
C ALA A 760 -8.12 32.21 17.34
N VAL A 761 -8.87 32.04 16.26
CA VAL A 761 -10.34 32.00 16.27
C VAL A 761 -10.86 30.94 17.25
N GLU A 762 -10.34 29.71 17.18
CA GLU A 762 -10.72 28.63 18.10
C GLU A 762 -10.32 28.95 19.55
N GLY A 763 -9.12 29.51 19.76
CA GLY A 763 -8.64 29.90 21.09
C GLY A 763 -9.50 31.00 21.73
N LEU A 764 -9.89 32.02 20.97
CA LEU A 764 -10.80 33.08 21.40
C LEU A 764 -12.18 32.52 21.75
N GLY A 765 -12.67 31.58 20.94
CA GLY A 765 -13.89 30.83 21.22
C GLY A 765 -13.83 30.08 22.56
N LYS A 766 -12.70 29.42 22.86
CA LYS A 766 -12.48 28.70 24.13
C LYS A 766 -12.40 29.63 25.36
N ILE A 767 -11.90 30.85 25.20
CA ILE A 767 -11.95 31.86 26.28
C ILE A 767 -13.40 32.32 26.53
N GLY A 768 -14.24 32.32 25.49
CA GLY A 768 -15.68 32.58 25.59
C GLY A 768 -16.02 34.05 25.80
N GLU A 769 -17.01 34.32 26.66
CA GLU A 769 -17.60 35.65 26.88
C GLU A 769 -16.58 36.74 27.21
N LYS A 770 -15.49 36.40 27.89
CA LYS A 770 -14.41 37.34 28.24
C LYS A 770 -13.68 37.94 27.03
N ALA A 771 -13.76 37.30 25.86
CA ALA A 771 -13.16 37.80 24.63
C ALA A 771 -14.09 38.76 23.85
N VAL A 772 -15.39 38.81 24.17
CA VAL A 772 -16.42 39.46 23.33
C VAL A 772 -16.15 40.96 23.19
N LYS A 773 -15.96 41.69 24.30
CA LYS A 773 -15.78 43.15 24.26
C LYS A 773 -14.57 43.58 23.42
N GLN A 774 -13.47 42.85 23.55
CA GLN A 774 -12.25 43.11 22.81
C GLN A 774 -12.41 42.75 21.32
N LEU A 775 -13.12 41.65 21.00
CA LEU A 775 -13.44 41.29 19.62
C LEU A 775 -14.36 42.31 18.94
N GLU A 776 -15.35 42.84 19.65
CA GLU A 776 -16.19 43.94 19.16
C GLU A 776 -15.37 45.21 18.90
N SER A 777 -14.47 45.56 19.83
CA SER A 777 -13.58 46.70 19.67
C SER A 777 -12.67 46.54 18.45
N GLU A 778 -12.05 45.38 18.30
CA GLU A 778 -11.16 45.08 17.17
C GLU A 778 -11.92 45.07 15.84
N PHE A 779 -13.13 44.49 15.79
CA PHE A 779 -13.97 44.53 14.60
C PHE A 779 -14.25 45.97 14.15
N ASN A 780 -14.59 46.86 15.09
CA ASN A 780 -14.90 48.25 14.79
C ASN A 780 -13.67 49.06 14.35
N ASN A 781 -12.51 48.79 14.95
CA ASN A 781 -11.28 49.55 14.70
C ASN A 781 -10.45 49.03 13.50
N SER A 782 -10.62 47.77 13.13
CA SER A 782 -9.81 47.16 12.06
C SER A 782 -10.20 47.66 10.67
N HIS A 783 -9.18 47.95 9.85
CA HIS A 783 -9.36 48.30 8.43
C HIS A 783 -9.19 47.09 7.51
N SER A 784 -8.77 45.93 8.06
CA SER A 784 -8.56 44.69 7.29
C SER A 784 -9.89 43.93 7.15
N PRO A 785 -10.39 43.71 5.91
CA PRO A 785 -11.60 42.92 5.68
C PRO A 785 -11.46 41.49 6.22
N ASP A 786 -10.29 40.88 6.03
CA ASP A 786 -10.02 39.50 6.48
C ASP A 786 -10.05 39.40 8.00
N LYS A 787 -9.43 40.37 8.71
CA LYS A 787 -9.44 40.40 10.18
C LYS A 787 -10.87 40.58 10.72
N LYS A 788 -11.69 41.41 10.07
CA LYS A 788 -13.11 41.57 10.42
C LYS A 788 -13.90 40.27 10.30
N LEU A 789 -13.69 39.50 9.23
CA LEU A 789 -14.34 38.19 9.05
C LEU A 789 -13.88 37.17 10.10
N LEU A 790 -12.60 37.22 10.49
CA LEU A 790 -12.08 36.38 11.57
C LEU A 790 -12.65 36.77 12.94
N CYS A 791 -12.82 38.07 13.23
CA CYS A 791 -13.51 38.53 14.44
C CYS A 791 -14.96 38.03 14.49
N ILE A 792 -15.70 38.09 13.37
CA ILE A 792 -17.06 37.53 13.27
C ILE A 792 -17.07 36.03 13.59
N SER A 793 -16.12 35.28 13.01
CA SER A 793 -15.99 33.84 13.24
C SER A 793 -15.68 33.53 14.71
N ALA A 794 -14.75 34.27 15.32
CA ALA A 794 -14.38 34.12 16.73
C ALA A 794 -15.56 34.45 17.67
N LEU A 795 -16.31 35.53 17.39
CA LEU A 795 -17.51 35.89 18.13
C LEU A 795 -18.54 34.77 18.12
N GLY A 796 -18.75 34.09 16.98
CA GLY A 796 -19.60 32.89 16.89
C GLY A 796 -19.15 31.76 17.80
N LYS A 797 -17.85 31.44 17.78
CA LYS A 797 -17.26 30.38 18.60
C LYS A 797 -17.33 30.64 20.11
N THR A 798 -17.47 31.90 20.56
CA THR A 798 -17.64 32.21 22.00
C THR A 798 -18.94 31.65 22.58
N LYS A 799 -19.95 31.39 21.72
CA LYS A 799 -21.31 31.00 22.11
C LYS A 799 -21.99 31.96 23.10
N SER A 800 -21.54 33.20 23.21
CA SER A 800 -22.14 34.23 24.07
C SER A 800 -23.43 34.80 23.45
N GLU A 801 -24.45 35.06 24.28
CA GLU A 801 -25.64 35.80 23.85
C GLU A 801 -25.29 37.25 23.48
N GLU A 802 -24.34 37.86 24.19
CA GLU A 802 -23.84 39.21 23.90
C GLU A 802 -23.22 39.26 22.51
N ALA A 803 -22.37 38.28 22.18
CA ALA A 803 -21.79 38.12 20.84
C ALA A 803 -22.88 37.91 19.77
N SER A 804 -23.91 37.12 20.07
CA SER A 804 -25.03 36.89 19.14
C SER A 804 -25.80 38.17 18.82
N GLU A 805 -26.11 38.99 19.82
CA GLU A 805 -26.80 40.27 19.60
C GLU A 805 -25.91 41.27 18.85
N PHE A 806 -24.60 41.28 19.10
CA PHE A 806 -23.66 42.06 18.30
C PHE A 806 -23.67 41.63 16.82
N LEU A 807 -23.58 40.33 16.55
CA LEU A 807 -23.61 39.78 15.19
C LEU A 807 -24.91 40.13 14.45
N TRP A 808 -26.05 40.07 15.13
CA TRP A 808 -27.33 40.53 14.57
C TRP A 808 -27.35 42.03 14.26
N ARG A 809 -26.75 42.86 15.12
CA ARG A 809 -26.66 44.31 14.94
C ARG A 809 -25.88 44.67 13.67
N ILE A 810 -24.75 44.00 13.42
CA ILE A 810 -23.89 44.30 12.27
C ILE A 810 -24.31 43.60 10.97
N TYR A 811 -25.25 42.64 11.01
CA TYR A 811 -25.65 41.82 9.85
C TYR A 811 -26.06 42.67 8.63
N GLY A 812 -26.83 43.73 8.85
CA GLY A 812 -27.32 44.60 7.77
C GLY A 812 -26.23 45.42 7.09
N GLU A 813 -25.14 45.70 7.81
CA GLU A 813 -24.01 46.53 7.38
C GLU A 813 -22.97 45.74 6.56
N GLN A 814 -23.04 44.40 6.60
CA GLN A 814 -22.10 43.54 5.89
C GLN A 814 -22.48 43.30 4.43
N ASP A 815 -21.47 43.02 3.60
CA ASP A 815 -21.64 42.48 2.27
C ASP A 815 -22.11 41.01 2.33
N TRP A 816 -22.37 40.41 1.17
CA TRP A 816 -22.87 39.03 1.09
C TRP A 816 -21.90 38.00 1.70
N ARG A 817 -20.59 38.27 1.72
CA ARG A 817 -19.58 37.39 2.34
C ARG A 817 -19.66 37.47 3.86
N GLY A 818 -19.63 38.68 4.41
CA GLY A 818 -19.75 38.92 5.85
C GLY A 818 -21.07 38.41 6.40
N LYS A 819 -22.19 38.60 5.67
CA LYS A 819 -23.49 38.00 6.02
C LYS A 819 -23.43 36.48 6.10
N GLY A 820 -22.73 35.83 5.17
CA GLY A 820 -22.58 34.37 5.17
C GLY A 820 -21.81 33.87 6.39
N VAL A 821 -20.73 34.55 6.78
CA VAL A 821 -19.97 34.22 7.99
C VAL A 821 -20.79 34.46 9.26
N ILE A 822 -21.59 35.53 9.31
CA ILE A 822 -22.51 35.78 10.43
C ILE A 822 -23.57 34.67 10.55
N VAL A 823 -24.15 34.23 9.43
CA VAL A 823 -25.13 33.12 9.43
C VAL A 823 -24.52 31.84 10.00
N GLU A 824 -23.29 31.53 9.61
CA GLU A 824 -22.55 30.37 10.15
C GLU A 824 -22.25 30.53 11.64
N ALA A 825 -21.70 31.67 12.04
CA ALA A 825 -21.38 32.00 13.43
C ALA A 825 -22.62 31.91 14.36
N LEU A 826 -23.77 32.41 13.91
CA LEU A 826 -25.04 32.34 14.65
C LEU A 826 -25.65 30.94 14.67
N GLY A 827 -25.42 30.14 13.61
CA GLY A 827 -25.90 28.76 13.51
C GLY A 827 -25.15 27.79 14.42
N GLU A 828 -23.87 28.05 14.68
CA GLU A 828 -23.04 27.22 15.57
C GLU A 828 -23.29 27.45 17.07
N SER A 829 -24.08 28.46 17.44
CA SER A 829 -24.23 28.90 18.83
C SER A 829 -25.24 28.07 19.66
N ASP A 830 -25.84 27.00 19.09
CA ASP A 830 -26.90 26.15 19.68
C ASP A 830 -28.12 26.92 20.28
N ASN A 831 -28.24 28.21 19.98
CA ASN A 831 -29.23 29.09 20.60
C ASN A 831 -30.53 29.09 19.80
N VAL A 832 -31.63 28.62 20.42
CA VAL A 832 -32.97 28.56 19.82
C VAL A 832 -33.40 29.92 19.25
N LYS A 833 -33.08 31.01 19.95
CA LYS A 833 -33.41 32.38 19.55
C LYS A 833 -32.75 32.75 18.21
N ASN A 834 -31.49 32.34 18.01
CA ASN A 834 -30.77 32.54 16.75
C ASN A 834 -31.38 31.71 15.63
N MET A 835 -31.75 30.46 15.89
CA MET A 835 -32.37 29.59 14.87
C MET A 835 -33.72 30.12 14.39
N VAL A 836 -34.56 30.65 15.30
CA VAL A 836 -35.85 31.28 14.92
C VAL A 836 -35.62 32.50 14.04
N ARG A 837 -34.65 33.35 14.39
CA ARG A 837 -34.30 34.54 13.59
C ARG A 837 -33.69 34.16 12.23
N LEU A 838 -32.83 33.15 12.15
CA LEU A 838 -32.28 32.62 10.89
C LEU A 838 -33.36 32.00 10.00
N ASN A 839 -34.33 31.27 10.56
CA ASN A 839 -35.46 30.74 9.80
C ASN A 839 -36.32 31.86 9.19
N SER A 840 -36.59 32.90 9.98
CA SER A 840 -37.32 34.09 9.51
C SER A 840 -36.55 34.86 8.42
N LEU A 841 -35.21 34.82 8.47
CA LEU A 841 -34.35 35.43 7.47
C LEU A 841 -34.36 34.64 6.15
N LYS A 842 -34.38 33.30 6.22
CA LYS A 842 -34.46 32.43 5.03
C LYS A 842 -35.64 32.76 4.12
N GLU A 843 -36.80 33.09 4.68
CA GLU A 843 -38.00 33.43 3.90
C GLU A 843 -37.84 34.71 3.07
N LYS A 844 -36.98 35.63 3.53
CA LYS A 844 -36.79 36.97 2.95
C LYS A 844 -35.53 37.08 2.11
N GLU A 845 -34.53 36.24 2.36
CA GLU A 845 -33.27 36.26 1.64
C GLU A 845 -33.45 35.75 0.20
N ARG A 846 -32.71 36.35 -0.73
CA ARG A 846 -32.76 36.03 -2.16
C ARG A 846 -31.38 35.78 -2.76
N HIS A 847 -30.31 36.11 -2.04
CA HIS A 847 -28.95 35.84 -2.49
C HIS A 847 -28.65 34.32 -2.42
N PRO A 848 -28.35 33.65 -3.56
CA PRO A 848 -28.25 32.17 -3.61
C PRO A 848 -27.28 31.57 -2.60
N TYR A 849 -26.11 32.19 -2.43
CA TYR A 849 -25.11 31.76 -1.43
C TYR A 849 -25.63 31.81 0.01
N LEU A 850 -26.39 32.86 0.36
CA LEU A 850 -26.92 33.03 1.72
C LEU A 850 -28.08 32.07 1.98
N VAL A 851 -28.93 31.84 0.97
CA VAL A 851 -30.00 30.84 1.02
C VAL A 851 -29.41 29.45 1.29
N GLY A 852 -28.38 29.03 0.52
CA GLY A 852 -27.72 27.74 0.73
C GLY A 852 -27.08 27.60 2.12
N LYS A 853 -26.41 28.64 2.61
CA LYS A 853 -25.84 28.65 3.98
C LYS A 853 -26.91 28.57 5.06
N LEU A 854 -28.01 29.31 4.92
CA LEU A 854 -29.15 29.26 5.85
C LEU A 854 -29.79 27.86 5.89
N GLU A 855 -29.94 27.23 4.73
CA GLU A 855 -30.45 25.85 4.63
C GLU A 855 -29.55 24.85 5.32
N GLN A 856 -28.24 24.94 5.10
CA GLN A 856 -27.27 24.07 5.75
C GLN A 856 -27.33 24.18 7.28
N MET A 857 -27.37 25.40 7.82
CA MET A 857 -27.40 25.62 9.27
C MET A 857 -28.73 25.17 9.90
N LEU A 858 -29.86 25.47 9.25
CA LEU A 858 -31.18 25.04 9.72
C LEU A 858 -31.36 23.51 9.65
N ALA A 859 -30.77 22.85 8.66
CA ALA A 859 -30.78 21.39 8.55
C ALA A 859 -29.98 20.73 9.68
N LYS A 860 -28.75 21.21 9.97
CA LYS A 860 -27.92 20.71 11.08
C LYS A 860 -28.67 20.73 12.42
N TYR A 861 -29.40 21.81 12.68
CA TYR A 861 -30.17 21.96 13.93
C TYR A 861 -31.35 20.98 14.04
N LYS A 862 -32.01 20.62 12.91
CA LYS A 862 -33.10 19.64 12.89
C LYS A 862 -32.63 18.21 13.16
N THR A 863 -31.39 17.88 12.85
CA THR A 863 -30.80 16.56 13.09
C THR A 863 -30.21 16.39 14.49
N SER A 864 -29.90 17.48 15.21
CA SER A 864 -29.32 17.45 16.56
C SER A 864 -30.34 17.40 17.70
N LYS A 865 -31.64 17.48 17.39
CA LYS A 865 -32.77 17.39 18.32
C LYS A 865 -33.77 16.39 17.75
#